data_AF-A0A6J1GXA7-F1
#
_entry.id   AF-A0A6J1GXA7-F1
#
_cell.length_a   1.000
_cell.length_b   1.000
_cell.length_c   1.000
_cell.angle_alpha   90.00
_cell.angle_beta   90.00
_cell.angle_gamma   90.00
#
_symmetry.space_group_name_H-M   'P 1'
#
loop_
_entity.id
_entity.type
_entity.pdbx_description
1 polymer ?
#
loop_
_entity_poly.entity_id
_entity_poly.type
_entity_poly.pdbx_seq_one_letter_code
_entity_poly.pdbx_strand_id
1 'polypeptide(L)'
;MRYNFDLNEADSDPRRSLIPKLDVDWVPLTTHPVFTPSAVDYGGSAAPPLRNLLAWDGASRLYFWDSTKLCLHRISIRLGEPEPTSVLAASPSKVLQPDVQLDFVVHKISINKNGSALALVGPGGLCIMHLYGHSSTRDNNTIICRTVRVGPQIYYGGHDVIRTLQVSWHPYSNFHLGILSSDSVFRLFNLSSDIVQPEQEYYIQPVEPGQSNNATSICPVGFSFGGDHLWDKFSVFVLFSDGSIYILCPVVPFKSVYVWESILEIYNDAQSSGLKSANPTAVSNSSLAISWLEETFPNLVRAPDGGDMSVIVAHPCALFDASIALQGPLWRACNNGNEEDISIKGAECEGGAVSLLYNLISKDSVLVTAWSGGQLQIDALADEVQPVWNVGSSPRVRVDPNDNILGLGMICELITGKLSKVKLDQPLDHTVWLGLPPPLLRLAIVDLALPKKMERDSLITMFVDKLMDQRIFALHNGGIDSIILHFLPFTSQSRGQDPIMRTPSVHSVLNTCCQGDTSNPFPLCGFASLSDSFGYSWIVGVTFSQECIVLEMKTWNLLVPVQVSNFLNEGQSAAAVTGEKSESERSEIISKDLLGGPKVVLLPQSSSNMRSVTADSIEGRSMLHQYFKLFHENYVEYAHSVYYELKQHGPRLKRLNDDQQTRLREAQQKLLKVEGKQQVLDDRIESAIKLHNVLEERIHRLKNLPGAHKKPLSKAEREFKSTLDHFTGVELDALRISMDTVTARLRRFKNSSKNNNNGVNQQQKMYRRSTYVQGSQISQLKSSLEKLSLLNAENTKKVKLVESAIKSKERNGY
;
A
#
# COMPACT_ATOMS: atom_id res chain seq x y z
N MET A 1 -18.86 36.79 15.14
CA MET A 1 -19.74 37.88 14.63
C MET A 1 -19.25 38.31 13.26
N ARG A 2 -20.03 39.02 12.43
CA ARG A 2 -19.54 39.59 11.15
C ARG A 2 -18.95 40.97 11.41
N TYR A 3 -17.75 41.25 10.89
CA TYR A 3 -17.25 42.60 10.75
C TYR A 3 -17.61 43.14 9.36
N ASN A 4 -18.47 44.16 9.32
CA ASN A 4 -18.58 45.02 8.14
C ASN A 4 -17.40 45.99 8.16
N PHE A 5 -16.71 46.12 7.03
CA PHE A 5 -15.79 47.24 6.79
C PHE A 5 -16.42 48.17 5.77
N ASP A 6 -17.14 49.18 6.26
CA ASP A 6 -17.60 50.30 5.45
C ASP A 6 -16.42 51.23 5.16
N LEU A 7 -15.78 51.03 3.99
CA LEU A 7 -14.77 51.95 3.46
C LEU A 7 -15.42 52.95 2.50
N ASN A 8 -15.61 54.17 2.97
CA ASN A 8 -16.00 55.30 2.12
C ASN A 8 -14.80 55.76 1.28
N GLU A 9 -14.82 55.51 -0.02
CA GLU A 9 -14.04 56.26 -1.01
C GLU A 9 -14.98 56.97 -2.00
N ALA A 10 -14.54 58.13 -2.50
CA ALA A 10 -15.43 59.14 -3.10
C ALA A 10 -15.64 58.99 -4.62
N ASP A 11 -16.58 59.77 -5.15
CA ASP A 11 -17.01 59.79 -6.55
C ASP A 11 -15.86 59.79 -7.56
N SER A 12 -15.82 58.77 -8.42
CA SER A 12 -15.15 58.81 -9.71
C SER A 12 -15.87 57.90 -10.72
N ASP A 13 -16.00 58.38 -11.97
CA ASP A 13 -16.92 57.82 -12.96
C ASP A 13 -16.68 56.33 -13.30
N PRO A 14 -17.75 55.51 -13.41
CA PRO A 14 -17.63 54.09 -13.72
C PRO A 14 -17.21 53.85 -15.17
N ARG A 15 -15.90 53.65 -15.38
CA ARG A 15 -15.36 53.11 -16.64
C ARG A 15 -15.93 51.69 -16.88
N ARG A 16 -17.01 51.62 -17.65
CA ARG A 16 -17.73 50.39 -18.02
C ARG A 16 -16.77 49.25 -18.41
N SER A 17 -16.73 48.20 -17.59
CA SER A 17 -16.07 46.95 -17.95
C SER A 17 -16.88 46.25 -19.06
N LEU A 18 -16.27 46.16 -20.25
CA LEU A 18 -16.87 45.51 -21.42
C LEU A 18 -16.77 43.98 -21.32
N ILE A 19 -17.50 43.41 -20.36
CA ILE A 19 -17.84 41.99 -20.33
C ILE A 19 -19.32 41.89 -20.72
N PRO A 20 -19.69 41.15 -21.77
CA PRO A 20 -21.09 40.88 -22.07
C PRO A 20 -21.75 40.21 -20.87
N LYS A 21 -22.82 40.80 -20.35
CA LYS A 21 -23.78 40.03 -19.55
C LYS A 21 -24.41 39.03 -20.53
N LEU A 22 -24.03 37.75 -20.41
CA LEU A 22 -24.92 36.70 -20.89
C LEU A 22 -26.17 36.77 -20.02
N ASP A 23 -27.34 36.73 -20.64
CA ASP A 23 -28.56 36.42 -19.91
C ASP A 23 -28.45 34.98 -19.41
N VAL A 24 -28.70 34.79 -18.11
CA VAL A 24 -28.55 33.52 -17.41
C VAL A 24 -29.90 33.08 -16.91
N ASP A 25 -30.44 32.04 -17.54
CA ASP A 25 -31.68 31.41 -17.13
C ASP A 25 -31.46 30.58 -15.86
N TRP A 26 -32.46 30.58 -14.98
CA TRP A 26 -32.47 29.77 -13.76
C TRP A 26 -33.46 28.63 -13.91
N VAL A 27 -32.95 27.41 -14.09
CA VAL A 27 -33.75 26.20 -14.30
C VAL A 27 -33.61 25.25 -13.10
N PRO A 28 -34.59 24.38 -12.79
CA PRO A 28 -34.41 23.34 -11.79
C PRO A 28 -33.17 22.48 -12.11
N LEU A 29 -32.34 22.19 -11.11
CA LEU A 29 -31.08 21.46 -11.27
C LEU A 29 -31.25 20.09 -11.94
N THR A 30 -32.36 19.40 -11.66
CA THR A 30 -32.77 18.12 -12.28
C THR A 30 -32.99 18.23 -13.81
N THR A 31 -33.37 19.41 -14.30
CA THR A 31 -33.65 19.70 -15.72
C THR A 31 -32.51 20.44 -16.44
N HIS A 32 -31.39 20.68 -15.75
CA HIS A 32 -30.31 21.49 -16.27
C HIS A 32 -29.61 20.79 -17.48
N PRO A 33 -29.31 21.49 -18.59
CA PRO A 33 -28.85 20.84 -19.85
C PRO A 33 -27.58 19.98 -19.79
N VAL A 34 -26.78 20.09 -18.71
CA VAL A 34 -25.61 19.23 -18.47
C VAL A 34 -25.99 17.79 -18.12
N PHE A 35 -27.22 17.58 -17.64
CA PHE A 35 -27.76 16.30 -17.17
C PHE A 35 -28.77 15.69 -18.14
N THR A 36 -28.71 16.08 -19.44
CA THR A 36 -29.54 15.45 -20.48
C THR A 36 -29.00 14.06 -20.80
N PRO A 37 -29.81 12.99 -20.66
CA PRO A 37 -29.33 11.63 -20.81
C PRO A 37 -28.89 11.35 -22.25
N SER A 38 -27.60 11.06 -22.41
CA SER A 38 -27.04 10.63 -23.69
C SER A 38 -27.24 9.12 -23.86
N ALA A 39 -27.70 8.70 -25.04
CA ALA A 39 -27.83 7.29 -25.40
C ALA A 39 -26.44 6.65 -25.62
N VAL A 40 -25.75 6.35 -24.52
CA VAL A 40 -24.47 5.64 -24.50
C VAL A 40 -24.76 4.14 -24.35
N ASP A 41 -24.41 3.38 -25.38
CA ASP A 41 -24.69 1.95 -25.46
C ASP A 41 -23.67 1.15 -24.63
N TYR A 42 -24.07 0.74 -23.42
CA TYR A 42 -23.19 0.05 -22.48
C TYR A 42 -23.09 -1.44 -22.80
N GLY A 43 -22.16 -1.77 -23.70
CA GLY A 43 -21.80 -3.15 -24.04
C GLY A 43 -21.58 -4.01 -22.80
N GLY A 44 -22.35 -5.09 -22.67
CA GLY A 44 -22.57 -5.81 -21.41
C GLY A 44 -21.37 -6.58 -20.86
N SER A 45 -20.45 -5.89 -20.18
CA SER A 45 -19.33 -6.50 -19.46
C SER A 45 -18.98 -5.72 -18.20
N ALA A 46 -19.34 -6.29 -17.03
CA ALA A 46 -19.18 -5.76 -15.67
C ALA A 46 -19.92 -4.44 -15.38
N ALA A 47 -20.29 -4.23 -14.11
CA ALA A 47 -20.79 -2.93 -13.65
C ALA A 47 -19.61 -1.94 -13.57
N PRO A 48 -19.75 -0.68 -14.02
CA PRO A 48 -18.66 0.28 -13.93
C PRO A 48 -18.36 0.61 -12.45
N PRO A 49 -17.08 0.72 -12.06
CA PRO A 49 -16.71 0.94 -10.65
C PRO A 49 -17.24 2.28 -10.15
N LEU A 50 -17.68 2.31 -8.88
CA LEU A 50 -18.26 3.47 -8.22
C LEU A 50 -17.38 4.73 -8.39
N ARG A 51 -18.02 5.85 -8.69
CA ARG A 51 -17.36 7.16 -8.85
C ARG A 51 -18.05 8.22 -8.02
N ASN A 52 -17.30 9.26 -7.63
CA ASN A 52 -17.90 10.54 -7.27
C ASN A 52 -17.29 11.68 -8.09
N LEU A 53 -17.97 11.99 -9.19
CA LEU A 53 -17.66 13.04 -10.16
C LEU A 53 -18.38 14.37 -9.83
N LEU A 54 -18.93 14.50 -8.62
CA LEU A 54 -19.65 15.68 -8.14
C LEU A 54 -18.96 16.29 -6.90
N ALA A 55 -18.87 17.61 -6.84
CA ALA A 55 -18.38 18.35 -5.67
C ALA A 55 -19.12 19.69 -5.52
N TRP A 56 -19.22 20.20 -4.29
CA TRP A 56 -19.83 21.49 -3.95
C TRP A 56 -18.85 22.32 -3.13
N ASP A 57 -18.82 23.64 -3.34
CA ASP A 57 -17.91 24.56 -2.62
C ASP A 57 -18.37 24.94 -1.20
N GLY A 58 -19.45 24.35 -0.70
CA GLY A 58 -20.04 24.72 0.58
C GLY A 58 -20.83 26.04 0.56
N ALA A 59 -21.04 26.62 -0.63
CA ALA A 59 -21.78 27.87 -0.79
C ALA A 59 -22.74 27.84 -1.99
N SER A 60 -22.25 28.05 -3.21
CA SER A 60 -23.08 28.44 -4.37
C SER A 60 -22.66 27.82 -5.70
N ARG A 61 -21.68 26.90 -5.71
CA ARG A 61 -21.16 26.32 -6.96
C ARG A 61 -21.07 24.81 -6.85
N LEU A 62 -21.80 24.15 -7.74
CA LEU A 62 -21.72 22.71 -7.97
C LEU A 62 -20.75 22.47 -9.14
N TYR A 63 -19.91 21.45 -8.99
CA TYR A 63 -18.88 21.07 -9.96
C TYR A 63 -19.13 19.62 -10.37
N PHE A 64 -19.30 19.39 -11.67
CA PHE A 64 -19.54 18.06 -12.25
C PHE A 64 -18.48 17.75 -13.30
N TRP A 65 -17.81 16.59 -13.20
CA TRP A 65 -16.82 16.15 -14.17
C TRP A 65 -17.46 15.29 -15.27
N ASP A 66 -17.56 15.83 -16.47
CA ASP A 66 -18.00 15.10 -17.65
C ASP A 66 -16.86 14.20 -18.16
N SER A 67 -17.00 12.88 -17.94
CA SER A 67 -16.02 11.88 -18.37
C SER A 67 -15.97 11.66 -19.88
N THR A 68 -16.99 12.08 -20.64
CA THR A 68 -17.08 11.94 -22.10
C THR A 68 -16.43 13.14 -22.80
N LYS A 69 -16.65 14.35 -22.27
CA LYS A 69 -16.04 15.59 -22.79
C LYS A 69 -14.67 15.92 -22.17
N LEU A 70 -14.28 15.23 -21.09
CA LEU A 70 -13.06 15.47 -20.30
C LEU A 70 -12.96 16.92 -19.80
N CYS A 71 -14.08 17.47 -19.34
CA CYS A 71 -14.18 18.84 -18.83
C CYS A 71 -15.03 18.90 -17.56
N LEU A 72 -14.82 19.97 -16.79
CA LEU A 72 -15.50 20.25 -15.54
C LEU A 72 -16.58 21.32 -15.77
N HIS A 73 -17.84 20.97 -15.57
CA HIS A 73 -18.96 21.91 -15.57
C HIS A 73 -19.05 22.59 -14.19
N ARG A 74 -18.95 23.92 -14.15
CA ARG A 74 -19.24 24.74 -12.97
C ARG A 74 -20.63 25.35 -13.11
N ILE A 75 -21.54 24.86 -12.30
CA ILE A 75 -22.95 25.27 -12.24
C ILE A 75 -23.13 26.16 -11.02
N SER A 76 -23.51 27.42 -11.20
CA SER A 76 -23.93 28.26 -10.08
C SER A 76 -25.32 27.80 -9.63
N ILE A 77 -25.50 27.57 -8.34
CA ILE A 77 -26.77 27.12 -7.75
C ILE A 77 -27.36 28.17 -6.80
N ARG A 78 -28.68 28.18 -6.69
CA ARG A 78 -29.45 28.86 -5.65
C ARG A 78 -30.21 27.80 -4.86
N LEU A 79 -30.03 27.83 -3.56
CA LEU A 79 -30.82 27.11 -2.58
C LEU A 79 -32.04 28.00 -2.22
N GLY A 80 -33.14 27.40 -1.78
CA GLY A 80 -34.48 27.99 -1.95
C GLY A 80 -34.78 29.25 -1.14
N GLU A 81 -34.87 30.41 -1.82
CA GLU A 81 -35.57 31.61 -1.35
C GLU A 81 -36.72 31.93 -2.32
N PRO A 82 -37.98 32.17 -1.85
CA PRO A 82 -38.48 32.06 -0.49
C PRO A 82 -39.06 30.66 -0.13
N GLU A 83 -39.13 29.73 -1.09
CA GLU A 83 -39.66 28.36 -0.88
C GLU A 83 -38.57 27.29 -1.12
N PRO A 84 -38.46 26.26 -0.27
CA PRO A 84 -37.33 25.30 -0.26
C PRO A 84 -37.44 24.18 -1.31
N THR A 85 -38.48 24.19 -2.14
CA THR A 85 -38.93 23.02 -2.92
C THR A 85 -38.11 22.72 -4.17
N SER A 86 -37.19 23.60 -4.59
CA SER A 86 -36.30 23.33 -5.73
C SER A 86 -34.93 24.01 -5.60
N VAL A 87 -33.87 23.26 -5.96
CA VAL A 87 -32.54 23.81 -6.19
C VAL A 87 -32.49 24.35 -7.62
N LEU A 88 -32.28 25.64 -7.79
CA LEU A 88 -32.18 26.28 -9.10
C LEU A 88 -30.72 26.37 -9.56
N ALA A 89 -30.50 26.21 -10.86
CA ALA A 89 -29.20 26.14 -11.50
C ALA A 89 -29.11 27.15 -12.66
N ALA A 90 -27.97 27.86 -12.73
CA ALA A 90 -27.66 28.81 -13.79
C ALA A 90 -27.32 28.09 -15.10
N SER A 91 -28.13 28.34 -16.14
CA SER A 91 -27.91 27.88 -17.51
C SER A 91 -27.46 29.05 -18.41
N PRO A 92 -26.47 28.87 -19.30
CA PRO A 92 -25.61 27.70 -19.43
C PRO A 92 -24.58 27.59 -18.29
N SER A 93 -24.16 26.36 -17.96
CA SER A 93 -23.00 26.15 -17.08
C SER A 93 -21.74 26.77 -17.64
N LYS A 94 -20.82 27.20 -16.77
CA LYS A 94 -19.47 27.58 -17.22
C LYS A 94 -18.60 26.33 -17.37
N VAL A 95 -17.96 26.17 -18.53
CA VAL A 95 -17.08 25.03 -18.82
C VAL A 95 -15.65 25.36 -18.42
N LEU A 96 -14.99 24.43 -17.72
CA LEU A 96 -13.60 24.50 -17.33
C LEU A 96 -12.88 23.29 -17.95
N GLN A 97 -11.88 23.52 -18.79
CA GLN A 97 -11.10 22.47 -19.47
C GLN A 97 -9.67 22.46 -18.91
N PRO A 98 -9.04 21.29 -18.67
CA PRO A 98 -7.63 21.24 -18.30
C PRO A 98 -6.74 21.70 -19.46
N ASP A 99 -5.65 22.39 -19.15
CA ASP A 99 -4.61 22.79 -20.11
C ASP A 99 -3.73 21.62 -20.61
N VAL A 100 -3.73 20.49 -19.89
CA VAL A 100 -3.07 19.24 -20.27
C VAL A 100 -4.06 18.10 -20.47
N GLN A 101 -3.77 17.22 -21.43
CA GLN A 101 -4.55 15.99 -21.61
C GLN A 101 -4.32 15.03 -20.43
N LEU A 102 -5.41 14.51 -19.88
CA LEU A 102 -5.38 13.46 -18.85
C LEU A 102 -5.16 12.09 -19.50
N ASP A 103 -4.27 11.30 -18.93
CA ASP A 103 -3.90 9.94 -19.33
C ASP A 103 -4.51 8.86 -18.42
N PHE A 104 -5.42 9.24 -17.53
CA PHE A 104 -6.16 8.35 -16.64
C PHE A 104 -7.64 8.75 -16.53
N VAL A 105 -8.49 7.77 -16.20
CA VAL A 105 -9.92 8.00 -15.98
C VAL A 105 -10.14 8.55 -14.57
N VAL A 106 -10.79 9.72 -14.46
CA VAL A 106 -11.18 10.30 -13.16
C VAL A 106 -12.29 9.46 -12.54
N HIS A 107 -12.09 9.06 -11.28
CA HIS A 107 -13.07 8.32 -10.46
C HIS A 107 -13.59 9.15 -9.29
N LYS A 108 -12.78 10.07 -8.74
CA LYS A 108 -13.18 10.96 -7.65
C LYS A 108 -12.72 12.39 -7.94
N ILE A 109 -13.59 13.36 -7.73
CA ILE A 109 -13.22 14.77 -7.60
C ILE A 109 -13.37 15.27 -6.16
N SER A 110 -12.58 16.26 -5.76
CA SER A 110 -12.71 16.88 -4.42
C SER A 110 -12.16 18.29 -4.43
N ILE A 111 -12.96 19.27 -4.00
CA ILE A 111 -12.60 20.69 -3.98
C ILE A 111 -11.95 21.08 -2.65
N ASN A 112 -11.00 22.01 -2.68
CA ASN A 112 -10.38 22.55 -1.47
C ASN A 112 -11.32 23.53 -0.73
N LYS A 113 -11.03 23.75 0.56
CA LYS A 113 -11.87 24.51 1.52
C LYS A 113 -12.21 25.95 1.11
N ASN A 114 -11.46 26.57 0.18
CA ASN A 114 -11.72 27.92 -0.34
C ASN A 114 -12.16 27.96 -1.81
N GLY A 115 -12.43 26.81 -2.44
CA GLY A 115 -12.95 26.74 -3.81
C GLY A 115 -11.99 27.20 -4.92
N SER A 116 -10.67 27.22 -4.67
CA SER A 116 -9.65 27.66 -5.64
C SER A 116 -9.02 26.53 -6.46
N ALA A 117 -9.11 25.28 -6.00
CA ALA A 117 -8.51 24.12 -6.65
C ALA A 117 -9.35 22.85 -6.46
N LEU A 118 -9.35 22.00 -7.48
CA LEU A 118 -10.02 20.70 -7.51
C LEU A 118 -9.00 19.59 -7.70
N ALA A 119 -9.02 18.57 -6.84
CA ALA A 119 -8.29 17.33 -7.07
C ALA A 119 -9.09 16.43 -8.02
N LEU A 120 -8.42 15.94 -9.08
CA LEU A 120 -8.91 14.96 -10.04
C LEU A 120 -8.15 13.65 -9.79
N VAL A 121 -8.84 12.64 -9.26
CA VAL A 121 -8.22 11.39 -8.76
C VAL A 121 -8.74 10.20 -9.55
N GLY A 122 -7.84 9.29 -9.95
CA GLY A 122 -8.20 8.02 -10.58
C GLY A 122 -7.14 6.94 -10.39
N PRO A 123 -7.39 5.68 -10.82
CA PRO A 123 -6.47 4.57 -10.59
C PRO A 123 -5.08 4.74 -11.24
N GLY A 124 -4.99 5.56 -12.29
CA GLY A 124 -3.76 5.83 -13.04
C GLY A 124 -3.12 7.20 -12.75
N GLY A 125 -3.63 7.99 -11.81
CA GLY A 125 -3.03 9.31 -11.53
C GLY A 125 -3.82 10.25 -10.61
N LEU A 126 -3.18 11.38 -10.30
CA LEU A 126 -3.68 12.47 -9.47
C LEU A 126 -3.24 13.82 -10.06
N CYS A 127 -4.21 14.63 -10.47
CA CYS A 127 -4.00 15.99 -10.95
C CYS A 127 -4.70 17.00 -10.03
N ILE A 128 -4.14 18.20 -9.90
CA ILE A 128 -4.80 19.37 -9.32
C ILE A 128 -5.14 20.33 -10.45
N MET A 129 -6.43 20.58 -10.64
CA MET A 129 -6.98 21.56 -11.56
C MET A 129 -7.24 22.85 -10.78
N HIS A 130 -6.47 23.90 -11.06
CA HIS A 130 -6.71 25.22 -10.48
C HIS A 130 -7.93 25.86 -11.14
N LEU A 131 -8.89 26.33 -10.34
CA LEU A 131 -10.21 26.81 -10.82
C LEU A 131 -10.17 28.27 -11.32
N TYR A 132 -8.97 28.76 -11.63
CA TYR A 132 -8.69 30.01 -12.34
C TYR A 132 -7.98 29.70 -13.66
N GLY A 133 -8.12 30.59 -14.64
CA GLY A 133 -7.64 30.34 -16.00
C GLY A 133 -7.98 31.48 -16.96
N HIS A 134 -7.73 31.26 -18.25
CA HIS A 134 -8.05 32.20 -19.33
C HIS A 134 -9.21 31.67 -20.19
N SER A 135 -10.02 32.54 -20.77
CA SER A 135 -11.05 32.11 -21.75
C SER A 135 -10.41 31.54 -23.01
N SER A 136 -11.02 30.50 -23.57
CA SER A 136 -10.64 29.90 -24.84
C SER A 136 -10.89 30.88 -25.99
N THR A 137 -9.98 30.92 -26.97
CA THR A 137 -10.15 31.73 -28.19
C THR A 137 -11.17 31.15 -29.17
N ARG A 138 -11.67 29.93 -28.92
CA ARG A 138 -12.70 29.26 -29.74
C ARG A 138 -14.10 29.34 -29.15
N ASP A 139 -14.20 29.51 -27.83
CA ASP A 139 -15.47 29.67 -27.09
C ASP A 139 -15.22 30.53 -25.85
N ASN A 140 -15.88 31.68 -25.79
CA ASN A 140 -15.75 32.63 -24.68
C ASN A 140 -16.27 32.07 -23.34
N ASN A 141 -17.17 31.07 -23.35
CA ASN A 141 -17.71 30.45 -22.14
C ASN A 141 -16.76 29.40 -21.53
N THR A 142 -15.93 28.73 -22.34
CA THR A 142 -14.91 27.79 -21.88
C THR A 142 -13.69 28.52 -21.31
N ILE A 143 -13.27 28.16 -20.10
CA ILE A 143 -11.99 28.56 -19.50
C ILE A 143 -11.00 27.40 -19.55
N ILE A 144 -9.76 27.69 -19.94
CA ILE A 144 -8.62 26.77 -19.87
C ILE A 144 -7.91 26.97 -18.52
N CYS A 145 -7.93 25.92 -17.70
CA CYS A 145 -7.49 25.88 -16.31
C CYS A 145 -6.15 25.14 -16.16
N ARG A 146 -5.22 25.75 -15.41
CA ARG A 146 -3.91 25.16 -15.12
C ARG A 146 -4.07 23.87 -14.33
N THR A 147 -3.58 22.76 -14.89
CA THR A 147 -3.77 21.40 -14.36
C THR A 147 -2.43 20.71 -14.19
N VAL A 148 -2.07 20.35 -12.96
CA VAL A 148 -0.71 19.90 -12.60
C VAL A 148 -0.74 18.53 -11.94
N ARG A 149 0.17 17.65 -12.35
CA ARG A 149 0.31 16.30 -11.78
C ARG A 149 1.02 16.37 -10.42
N VAL A 150 0.42 15.78 -9.39
CA VAL A 150 1.05 15.66 -8.06
C VAL A 150 2.04 14.50 -8.08
N GLY A 151 3.23 14.71 -7.52
CA GLY A 151 4.28 13.68 -7.37
C GLY A 151 4.51 12.86 -8.64
N PRO A 152 4.94 13.45 -9.78
CA PRO A 152 5.04 12.75 -11.05
C PRO A 152 6.02 11.56 -11.03
N GLN A 153 7.06 11.60 -10.18
CA GLN A 153 7.97 10.46 -9.95
C GLN A 153 7.39 9.42 -8.98
N ILE A 154 6.29 9.74 -8.28
CA ILE A 154 5.68 8.95 -7.22
C ILE A 154 4.37 8.27 -7.67
N TYR A 155 3.60 8.87 -8.58
CA TYR A 155 2.29 8.35 -9.02
C TYR A 155 2.16 8.12 -10.54
N TYR A 156 3.21 8.37 -11.33
CA TYR A 156 3.20 8.17 -12.80
C TYR A 156 4.44 7.37 -13.25
N GLY A 157 4.45 6.89 -14.50
CA GLY A 157 5.55 6.12 -15.08
C GLY A 157 5.24 4.66 -15.48
N GLY A 158 3.98 4.27 -15.61
CA GLY A 158 3.58 2.94 -16.08
C GLY A 158 3.88 1.83 -15.08
N HIS A 159 4.73 0.86 -15.45
CA HIS A 159 5.03 -0.33 -14.62
C HIS A 159 5.76 -0.04 -13.30
N ASP A 160 6.19 1.20 -13.07
CA ASP A 160 6.87 1.64 -11.85
C ASP A 160 5.95 2.50 -10.96
N VAL A 161 4.63 2.52 -11.16
CA VAL A 161 3.68 3.31 -10.35
C VAL A 161 3.39 2.67 -8.98
N ILE A 162 3.42 3.48 -7.91
CA ILE A 162 2.82 3.13 -6.62
C ILE A 162 1.37 3.64 -6.65
N ARG A 163 0.42 2.77 -6.30
CA ARG A 163 -1.01 3.08 -6.40
C ARG A 163 -1.44 4.03 -5.30
N THR A 164 -2.14 5.10 -5.68
CA THR A 164 -2.88 5.94 -4.74
C THR A 164 -4.11 5.18 -4.22
N LEU A 165 -4.28 5.11 -2.91
CA LEU A 165 -5.43 4.47 -2.26
C LEU A 165 -6.51 5.51 -1.94
N GLN A 166 -6.13 6.55 -1.21
CA GLN A 166 -7.03 7.64 -0.84
C GLN A 166 -6.31 9.00 -0.93
N VAL A 167 -7.08 10.02 -1.29
CA VAL A 167 -6.69 11.43 -1.32
C VAL A 167 -7.71 12.25 -0.53
N SER A 168 -7.23 13.18 0.30
CA SER A 168 -8.06 14.14 1.03
C SER A 168 -7.35 15.48 1.23
N TRP A 169 -8.12 16.58 1.26
CA TRP A 169 -7.62 17.91 1.61
C TRP A 169 -7.45 18.04 3.14
N HIS A 170 -6.43 18.77 3.59
CA HIS A 170 -6.21 18.97 5.03
C HIS A 170 -7.25 19.95 5.62
N PRO A 171 -7.95 19.65 6.74
CA PRO A 171 -9.02 20.52 7.26
C PRO A 171 -8.55 21.94 7.60
N TYR A 172 -7.28 22.09 8.00
CA TYR A 172 -6.65 23.34 8.43
C TYR A 172 -5.74 24.00 7.36
N SER A 173 -5.83 23.59 6.10
CA SER A 173 -5.11 24.29 5.02
C SER A 173 -5.77 24.16 3.64
N ASN A 174 -5.84 25.29 2.92
CA ASN A 174 -6.40 25.36 1.57
C ASN A 174 -5.49 24.76 0.47
N PHE A 175 -4.25 24.39 0.80
CA PHE A 175 -3.20 24.03 -0.16
C PHE A 175 -2.41 22.77 0.21
N HIS A 176 -2.82 22.05 1.26
CA HIS A 176 -2.24 20.75 1.61
C HIS A 176 -3.15 19.58 1.28
N LEU A 177 -2.52 18.53 0.75
CA LEU A 177 -3.19 17.32 0.29
C LEU A 177 -2.53 16.10 0.93
N GLY A 178 -3.31 15.35 1.71
CA GLY A 178 -2.92 14.06 2.25
C GLY A 178 -3.19 12.96 1.22
N ILE A 179 -2.20 12.08 1.02
CA ILE A 179 -2.27 10.94 0.11
C ILE A 179 -1.80 9.68 0.84
N LEU A 180 -2.68 8.71 0.96
CA LEU A 180 -2.33 7.36 1.38
C LEU A 180 -2.04 6.50 0.14
N SER A 181 -0.90 5.81 0.18
CA SER A 181 -0.32 5.10 -0.95
C SER A 181 -0.17 3.60 -0.63
N SER A 182 -0.19 2.74 -1.65
CA SER A 182 -0.13 1.29 -1.45
C SER A 182 1.19 0.79 -0.84
N ASP A 183 2.24 1.62 -0.81
CA ASP A 183 3.53 1.31 -0.17
C ASP A 183 3.57 1.49 1.35
N SER A 184 2.41 1.63 1.99
CA SER A 184 2.24 1.92 3.41
C SER A 184 2.94 3.21 3.84
N VAL A 185 2.84 4.23 2.99
CA VAL A 185 3.32 5.58 3.28
C VAL A 185 2.16 6.57 3.15
N PHE A 186 1.93 7.33 4.23
CA PHE A 186 1.10 8.53 4.19
C PHE A 186 1.97 9.73 3.81
N ARG A 187 1.55 10.52 2.83
CA ARG A 187 2.32 11.63 2.26
C ARG A 187 1.50 12.92 2.28
N LEU A 188 2.09 13.99 2.77
CA LEU A 188 1.50 15.34 2.76
C LEU A 188 2.21 16.19 1.70
N PHE A 189 1.46 16.70 0.73
CA PHE A 189 1.98 17.58 -0.33
C PHE A 189 1.55 19.02 -0.09
N ASN A 190 2.49 19.96 -0.25
CA ASN A 190 2.25 21.40 -0.15
C ASN A 190 2.18 22.00 -1.56
N LEU A 191 0.96 22.13 -2.08
CA LEU A 191 0.71 22.55 -3.47
C LEU A 191 1.08 24.02 -3.74
N SER A 192 1.50 24.78 -2.72
CA SER A 192 1.96 26.16 -2.85
C SER A 192 3.47 26.31 -3.02
N SER A 193 4.26 25.30 -2.61
CA SER A 193 5.72 25.32 -2.61
C SER A 193 6.32 24.25 -3.52
N ASP A 194 5.96 22.98 -3.33
CA ASP A 194 6.41 21.85 -4.16
C ASP A 194 5.29 20.82 -4.34
N ILE A 195 4.84 20.68 -5.59
CA ILE A 195 3.85 19.70 -6.04
C ILE A 195 4.50 18.41 -6.57
N VAL A 196 5.83 18.41 -6.73
CA VAL A 196 6.67 17.35 -7.29
C VAL A 196 7.21 16.44 -6.19
N GLN A 197 7.52 16.98 -5.01
CA GLN A 197 7.91 16.22 -3.81
C GLN A 197 6.89 16.40 -2.68
N PRO A 198 6.68 15.38 -1.82
CA PRO A 198 5.94 15.55 -0.58
C PRO A 198 6.72 16.49 0.35
N GLU A 199 6.00 17.28 1.13
CA GLU A 199 6.53 18.04 2.27
C GLU A 199 6.83 17.08 3.44
N GLN A 200 5.93 16.12 3.69
CA GLN A 200 6.04 15.17 4.80
C GLN A 200 5.77 13.74 4.30
N GLU A 201 6.59 12.78 4.72
CA GLU A 201 6.37 11.35 4.49
C GLU A 201 6.38 10.58 5.82
N TYR A 202 5.38 9.73 6.03
CA TYR A 202 5.24 8.87 7.21
C TYR A 202 5.18 7.42 6.76
N TYR A 203 6.26 6.67 7.00
CA TYR A 203 6.42 5.28 6.58
C TYR A 203 5.89 4.36 7.67
N ILE A 204 4.70 3.80 7.46
CA ILE A 204 3.88 3.11 8.47
C ILE A 204 4.31 1.64 8.58
N GLN A 205 4.74 1.20 9.77
CA GLN A 205 5.11 -0.18 10.07
C GLN A 205 4.20 -0.76 11.18
N PRO A 206 3.05 -1.37 10.82
CA PRO A 206 2.03 -1.85 11.76
C PRO A 206 2.36 -3.16 12.47
N VAL A 207 3.40 -3.88 12.02
CA VAL A 207 3.83 -5.20 12.53
C VAL A 207 5.35 -5.30 12.43
N GLU A 208 6.00 -5.91 13.44
CA GLU A 208 7.45 -6.16 13.38
C GLU A 208 7.84 -7.09 12.21
N PRO A 209 8.98 -6.86 11.53
CA PRO A 209 9.41 -7.67 10.39
C PRO A 209 9.49 -9.18 10.69
N GLY A 210 8.57 -9.94 10.10
CA GLY A 210 8.49 -11.40 10.24
C GLY A 210 7.47 -11.91 11.28
N GLN A 211 6.69 -11.05 11.93
CA GLN A 211 5.61 -11.45 12.86
C GLN A 211 4.19 -11.43 12.25
N SER A 212 4.03 -10.96 11.02
CA SER A 212 2.74 -10.90 10.32
C SER A 212 2.28 -12.28 9.83
N ASN A 213 1.25 -12.85 10.46
CA ASN A 213 0.59 -14.08 10.00
C ASN A 213 -0.35 -13.86 8.80
N ASN A 214 -0.90 -12.66 8.66
CA ASN A 214 -1.87 -12.26 7.64
C ASN A 214 -1.27 -11.14 6.75
N ALA A 215 -1.80 -10.98 5.54
CA ALA A 215 -1.43 -9.90 4.63
C ALA A 215 -2.35 -8.68 4.76
N THR A 216 -3.59 -8.87 5.21
CA THR A 216 -4.56 -7.80 5.48
C THR A 216 -4.05 -6.76 6.48
N SER A 217 -3.41 -7.20 7.56
CA SER A 217 -2.86 -6.32 8.62
C SER A 217 -1.61 -5.53 8.23
N ILE A 218 -1.06 -5.74 7.02
CA ILE A 218 0.01 -4.90 6.44
C ILE A 218 -0.46 -4.10 5.22
N CYS A 219 -1.71 -4.29 4.78
CA CYS A 219 -2.31 -3.57 3.66
C CYS A 219 -3.22 -2.44 4.16
N PRO A 220 -2.78 -1.16 4.08
CA PRO A 220 -3.65 -0.04 4.38
C PRO A 220 -4.70 0.14 3.28
N VAL A 221 -5.82 0.75 3.62
CA VAL A 221 -6.98 0.95 2.74
C VAL A 221 -7.34 2.42 2.63
N GLY A 222 -7.46 3.09 3.78
CA GLY A 222 -7.95 4.46 3.86
C GLY A 222 -7.42 5.20 5.09
N PHE A 223 -7.71 6.49 5.15
CA PHE A 223 -7.37 7.34 6.30
C PHE A 223 -8.45 8.41 6.54
N SER A 224 -8.42 8.99 7.73
CA SER A 224 -9.14 10.22 8.03
C SER A 224 -8.26 11.15 8.86
N PHE A 225 -8.38 12.46 8.62
CA PHE A 225 -7.91 13.45 9.59
C PHE A 225 -8.90 13.49 10.77
N GLY A 226 -8.41 13.78 11.97
CA GLY A 226 -9.26 14.02 13.14
C GLY A 226 -9.96 15.38 13.13
N GLY A 227 -10.68 15.65 14.22
CA GLY A 227 -11.55 16.82 14.37
C GLY A 227 -10.92 17.96 15.16
N ASP A 228 -11.75 18.94 15.57
CA ASP A 228 -11.25 20.15 16.23
C ASP A 228 -10.98 20.00 17.74
N HIS A 229 -11.16 18.80 18.29
CA HIS A 229 -10.97 18.46 19.70
C HIS A 229 -9.51 18.12 19.99
N LEU A 230 -8.85 18.92 20.83
CA LEU A 230 -7.50 18.69 21.37
C LEU A 230 -6.50 18.14 20.32
N TRP A 231 -5.87 17.00 20.58
CA TRP A 231 -4.87 16.39 19.69
C TRP A 231 -5.46 15.65 18.47
N ASP A 232 -6.79 15.43 18.39
CA ASP A 232 -7.43 14.91 17.16
C ASP A 232 -7.16 15.86 15.99
N LYS A 233 -7.02 17.16 16.29
CA LYS A 233 -6.68 18.27 15.38
C LYS A 233 -5.36 18.06 14.61
N PHE A 234 -4.47 17.24 15.17
CA PHE A 234 -3.17 16.87 14.60
C PHE A 234 -3.07 15.36 14.32
N SER A 235 -4.19 14.63 14.34
CA SER A 235 -4.19 13.16 14.22
C SER A 235 -4.59 12.68 12.83
N VAL A 236 -3.88 11.67 12.34
CA VAL A 236 -4.25 10.91 11.13
C VAL A 236 -4.55 9.47 11.54
N PHE A 237 -5.84 9.10 11.42
CA PHE A 237 -6.31 7.74 11.62
C PHE A 237 -6.13 6.95 10.32
N VAL A 238 -5.49 5.79 10.36
CA VAL A 238 -5.20 4.94 9.19
C VAL A 238 -5.84 3.57 9.38
N LEU A 239 -6.63 3.14 8.40
CA LEU A 239 -7.37 1.88 8.37
C LEU A 239 -6.65 0.83 7.52
N PHE A 240 -6.54 -0.39 8.03
CA PHE A 240 -6.01 -1.57 7.36
C PHE A 240 -7.13 -2.55 6.95
N SER A 241 -6.84 -3.45 6.00
CA SER A 241 -7.85 -4.33 5.38
C SER A 241 -8.52 -5.32 6.35
N ASP A 242 -7.89 -5.59 7.48
CA ASP A 242 -8.38 -6.40 8.60
C ASP A 242 -9.34 -5.63 9.55
N GLY A 243 -9.54 -4.33 9.31
CA GLY A 243 -10.29 -3.45 10.20
C GLY A 243 -9.50 -2.98 11.43
N SER A 244 -8.17 -3.14 11.43
CA SER A 244 -7.29 -2.47 12.39
C SER A 244 -7.16 -0.99 12.07
N ILE A 245 -7.26 -0.14 13.09
CA ILE A 245 -7.05 1.30 12.99
C ILE A 245 -5.78 1.66 13.77
N TYR A 246 -4.96 2.54 13.22
CA TYR A 246 -3.77 3.11 13.85
C TYR A 246 -3.81 4.63 13.79
N ILE A 247 -3.08 5.32 14.68
CA ILE A 247 -2.99 6.79 14.73
C ILE A 247 -1.54 7.24 14.52
N LEU A 248 -1.37 8.28 13.72
CA LEU A 248 -0.18 9.13 13.68
C LEU A 248 -0.53 10.48 14.32
N CYS A 249 0.16 10.86 15.40
CA CYS A 249 -0.02 12.16 16.06
C CYS A 249 1.29 12.63 16.72
N PRO A 250 1.76 13.88 16.50
CA PRO A 250 1.09 14.98 15.81
C PRO A 250 1.59 15.23 14.37
N VAL A 251 0.67 15.25 13.41
CA VAL A 251 0.89 15.58 11.99
C VAL A 251 0.32 16.97 11.71
N VAL A 252 1.18 17.93 11.38
CA VAL A 252 0.79 19.33 11.10
C VAL A 252 1.46 19.82 9.80
N PRO A 253 0.71 20.28 8.79
CA PRO A 253 1.29 20.86 7.57
C PRO A 253 2.02 22.17 7.85
N PHE A 254 3.14 22.42 7.19
CA PHE A 254 3.88 23.67 7.42
C PHE A 254 3.10 24.87 6.88
N LYS A 255 3.10 25.99 7.61
CA LYS A 255 2.33 27.21 7.28
C LYS A 255 0.81 26.98 7.23
N SER A 256 0.31 25.93 7.87
CA SER A 256 -1.12 25.79 8.19
C SER A 256 -1.52 26.71 9.33
N VAL A 257 -2.83 26.95 9.47
CA VAL A 257 -3.38 28.11 10.21
C VAL A 257 -4.45 27.63 11.18
N TYR A 258 -4.31 28.01 12.46
CA TYR A 258 -5.12 27.51 13.57
C TYR A 258 -5.64 28.65 14.44
N VAL A 259 -6.76 28.41 15.13
CA VAL A 259 -7.31 29.30 16.17
C VAL A 259 -6.39 29.24 17.39
N TRP A 260 -5.92 30.38 17.88
CA TRP A 260 -4.90 30.44 18.94
C TRP A 260 -5.39 29.82 20.25
N GLU A 261 -6.63 30.10 20.64
CA GLU A 261 -7.27 29.61 21.87
C GLU A 261 -7.25 28.08 21.95
N SER A 262 -7.50 27.38 20.83
CA SER A 262 -7.46 25.91 20.79
C SER A 262 -6.05 25.34 20.89
N ILE A 263 -5.02 26.06 20.46
CA ILE A 263 -3.62 25.60 20.62
C ILE A 263 -3.16 25.87 22.06
N LEU A 264 -3.63 26.96 22.66
CA LEU A 264 -3.40 27.25 24.09
C LEU A 264 -4.11 26.23 24.99
N GLU A 265 -5.31 25.76 24.64
CA GLU A 265 -6.02 24.69 25.34
C GLU A 265 -5.18 23.39 25.40
N ILE A 266 -4.68 22.93 24.24
CA ILE A 266 -3.80 21.76 24.11
C ILE A 266 -2.51 21.92 24.94
N TYR A 267 -1.90 23.11 24.88
CA TYR A 267 -0.69 23.43 25.64
C TYR A 267 -0.92 23.47 27.15
N ASN A 268 -2.06 24.02 27.59
CA ASN A 268 -2.44 24.08 29.00
C ASN A 268 -2.67 22.69 29.59
N ASP A 269 -3.32 21.78 28.86
CA ASP A 269 -3.47 20.39 29.32
C ASP A 269 -2.11 19.69 29.49
N ALA A 270 -1.22 19.83 28.50
CA ALA A 270 0.14 19.29 28.60
C ALA A 270 0.88 19.82 29.85
N GLN A 271 0.62 21.07 30.27
CA GLN A 271 1.16 21.64 31.51
C GLN A 271 0.39 21.28 32.80
N SER A 272 -0.92 21.05 32.76
CA SER A 272 -1.73 20.74 33.96
C SER A 272 -1.73 19.26 34.30
N SER A 273 -1.88 18.42 33.27
CA SER A 273 -2.24 17.01 33.36
C SER A 273 -1.05 16.13 33.07
N GLY A 274 -0.20 16.53 32.12
CA GLY A 274 1.04 15.85 31.77
C GLY A 274 2.22 16.22 32.67
N LEU A 275 2.71 17.45 32.56
CA LEU A 275 4.00 17.88 33.14
C LEU A 275 4.02 17.86 34.69
N LYS A 276 2.84 17.97 35.33
CA LYS A 276 2.66 17.91 36.79
C LYS A 276 2.29 16.50 37.29
N SER A 277 2.22 15.51 36.40
CA SER A 277 1.90 14.13 36.77
C SER A 277 2.97 13.52 37.68
N ALA A 278 2.56 12.61 38.55
CA ALA A 278 3.48 11.80 39.36
C ALA A 278 4.17 10.69 38.54
N ASN A 279 3.71 10.39 37.31
CA ASN A 279 4.28 9.35 36.47
C ASN A 279 5.40 9.92 35.57
N PRO A 280 6.65 9.43 35.66
CA PRO A 280 7.76 9.97 34.86
C PRO A 280 7.56 9.77 33.34
N THR A 281 6.76 8.79 32.91
CA THR A 281 6.42 8.58 31.50
C THR A 281 5.51 9.71 30.99
N ALA A 282 4.50 10.09 31.78
CA ALA A 282 3.62 11.21 31.47
C ALA A 282 4.39 12.54 31.41
N VAL A 283 5.29 12.78 32.38
CA VAL A 283 6.18 13.96 32.40
C VAL A 283 7.09 13.97 31.16
N SER A 284 7.65 12.82 30.77
CA SER A 284 8.50 12.70 29.57
C SER A 284 7.72 13.02 28.30
N ASN A 285 6.59 12.35 28.05
CA ASN A 285 5.77 12.55 26.85
C ASN A 285 5.24 13.99 26.74
N SER A 286 4.73 14.55 27.84
CA SER A 286 4.23 15.93 27.84
C SER A 286 5.34 16.96 27.69
N SER A 287 6.55 16.70 28.20
CA SER A 287 7.70 17.60 27.96
C SER A 287 8.10 17.66 26.48
N LEU A 288 8.06 16.52 25.77
CA LEU A 288 8.28 16.47 24.32
C LEU A 288 7.16 17.19 23.56
N ALA A 289 5.90 17.01 23.99
CA ALA A 289 4.76 17.70 23.38
C ALA A 289 4.81 19.22 23.56
N ILE A 290 5.18 19.71 24.75
CA ILE A 290 5.37 21.14 25.03
C ILE A 290 6.49 21.71 24.15
N SER A 291 7.67 21.07 24.11
CA SER A 291 8.78 21.52 23.25
C SER A 291 8.40 21.52 21.76
N TRP A 292 7.68 20.51 21.28
CA TRP A 292 7.19 20.47 19.91
C TRP A 292 6.13 21.56 19.63
N LEU A 293 5.24 21.87 20.58
CA LEU A 293 4.28 22.97 20.45
C LEU A 293 4.96 24.34 20.40
N GLU A 294 5.96 24.59 21.25
CA GLU A 294 6.69 25.87 21.28
C GLU A 294 7.49 26.13 19.98
N GLU A 295 8.12 25.10 19.42
CA GLU A 295 8.86 25.17 18.15
C GLU A 295 7.92 25.20 16.91
N THR A 296 6.78 24.50 16.96
CA THR A 296 5.78 24.52 15.86
C THR A 296 4.97 25.81 15.86
N PHE A 297 4.71 26.39 17.04
CA PHE A 297 3.90 27.59 17.21
C PHE A 297 4.67 28.68 17.98
N PRO A 298 5.76 29.23 17.39
CA PRO A 298 6.51 30.30 18.02
C PRO A 298 5.57 31.50 18.29
N ASN A 299 5.72 32.06 19.49
CA ASN A 299 4.85 33.07 20.11
C ASN A 299 3.54 32.56 20.74
N LEU A 300 3.26 31.25 20.82
CA LEU A 300 2.10 30.71 21.56
C LEU A 300 2.00 31.23 23.00
N VAL A 301 3.14 31.30 23.70
CA VAL A 301 3.28 31.68 25.12
C VAL A 301 3.56 33.18 25.30
N ARG A 302 3.82 33.93 24.21
CA ARG A 302 4.06 35.38 24.30
C ARG A 302 2.72 36.11 24.24
N ALA A 303 2.39 36.84 25.29
CA ALA A 303 1.26 37.76 25.27
C ALA A 303 1.43 38.75 24.09
N PRO A 304 0.39 39.00 23.28
CA PRO A 304 0.49 39.89 22.14
C PRO A 304 0.64 41.34 22.61
N ASP A 305 1.62 42.06 22.06
CA ASP A 305 1.79 43.51 22.24
C ASP A 305 0.65 44.27 21.53
N GLY A 306 -0.52 44.33 22.17
CA GLY A 306 -1.61 45.25 21.81
C GLY A 306 -2.50 44.85 20.63
N GLY A 307 -2.69 43.56 20.34
CA GLY A 307 -3.63 43.11 19.29
C GLY A 307 -4.26 41.73 19.54
N ASP A 308 -5.52 41.58 19.11
CA ASP A 308 -6.28 40.32 19.22
C ASP A 308 -5.74 39.22 18.29
N MET A 309 -4.77 38.45 18.77
CA MET A 309 -4.15 37.34 18.05
C MET A 309 -5.03 36.08 18.03
N SER A 310 -6.20 36.18 17.42
CA SER A 310 -7.17 35.07 17.22
C SER A 310 -6.66 33.88 16.40
N VAL A 311 -5.47 33.98 15.80
CA VAL A 311 -4.93 33.02 14.83
C VAL A 311 -3.41 32.87 15.00
N ILE A 312 -2.93 31.63 14.94
CA ILE A 312 -1.50 31.29 14.95
C ILE A 312 -1.14 30.39 13.75
N VAL A 313 0.14 30.39 13.34
CA VAL A 313 0.64 29.73 12.12
C VAL A 313 1.70 28.68 12.46
N ALA A 314 1.52 27.46 11.96
CA ALA A 314 2.45 26.36 12.15
C ALA A 314 3.77 26.58 11.37
N HIS A 315 4.90 26.41 12.05
CA HIS A 315 6.24 26.50 11.47
C HIS A 315 6.82 25.11 11.15
N PRO A 316 7.78 25.00 10.22
CA PRO A 316 8.49 23.74 9.96
C PRO A 316 9.28 23.26 11.19
N CYS A 317 8.79 22.22 11.87
CA CYS A 317 9.42 21.63 13.05
C CYS A 317 9.67 20.12 12.86
N ALA A 318 10.78 19.61 13.40
CA ALA A 318 11.05 18.19 13.54
C ALA A 318 11.98 17.93 14.74
N LEU A 319 11.65 16.95 15.59
CA LEU A 319 12.52 16.54 16.69
C LEU A 319 13.66 15.67 16.14
N PHE A 320 14.89 16.18 16.12
CA PHE A 320 16.02 15.55 15.40
C PHE A 320 16.41 14.14 15.88
N ASP A 321 16.00 13.73 17.09
CA ASP A 321 16.24 12.38 17.62
C ASP A 321 14.92 11.61 17.91
N ALA A 322 13.79 12.05 17.37
CA ALA A 322 12.50 11.40 17.65
C ALA A 322 11.53 11.45 16.44
N SER A 323 11.11 10.28 15.98
CA SER A 323 10.07 10.12 14.95
C SER A 323 8.72 9.81 15.59
N ILE A 324 7.62 10.21 14.97
CA ILE A 324 6.26 9.91 15.47
C ILE A 324 6.08 8.39 15.58
N ALA A 325 5.63 7.93 16.74
CA ALA A 325 5.30 6.54 16.99
C ALA A 325 3.98 6.16 16.30
N LEU A 326 3.89 4.94 15.79
CA LEU A 326 2.63 4.41 15.28
C LEU A 326 1.81 3.86 16.45
N GLN A 327 0.70 4.52 16.78
CA GLN A 327 -0.15 4.14 17.90
C GLN A 327 -1.22 3.15 17.43
N GLY A 328 -1.22 1.92 17.95
CA GLY A 328 -2.26 0.93 17.69
C GLY A 328 -1.77 -0.53 17.64
N PRO A 329 -2.59 -1.46 17.12
CA PRO A 329 -3.95 -1.22 16.63
C PRO A 329 -4.88 -0.77 17.77
N LEU A 330 -5.84 0.11 17.48
CA LEU A 330 -6.80 0.58 18.47
C LEU A 330 -7.65 -0.59 18.98
N TRP A 331 -7.58 -0.83 20.29
CA TRP A 331 -8.22 -1.98 20.93
C TRP A 331 -9.68 -1.67 21.26
N ARG A 332 -10.55 -2.68 21.16
CA ARG A 332 -11.99 -2.52 21.35
C ARG A 332 -12.37 -2.88 22.79
N ALA A 333 -13.05 -1.97 23.48
CA ALA A 333 -13.54 -2.20 24.84
C ALA A 333 -14.77 -3.12 24.79
N CYS A 334 -14.61 -4.36 25.25
CA CYS A 334 -15.70 -5.32 25.36
C CYS A 334 -16.47 -5.10 26.66
N ASN A 335 -17.72 -4.63 26.56
CA ASN A 335 -18.67 -4.66 27.68
C ASN A 335 -19.11 -6.09 27.99
N ASN A 336 -18.26 -6.83 28.71
CA ASN A 336 -18.59 -7.95 29.59
C ASN A 336 -17.34 -8.31 30.40
N GLY A 337 -17.35 -8.06 31.71
CA GLY A 337 -16.25 -8.40 32.60
C GLY A 337 -16.19 -9.90 32.89
N ASN A 338 -15.38 -10.64 32.12
CA ASN A 338 -14.76 -11.94 32.47
C ASN A 338 -13.74 -12.31 31.38
N GLU A 339 -12.45 -12.41 31.71
CA GLU A 339 -11.35 -12.62 30.73
C GLU A 339 -11.21 -14.06 30.17
N GLU A 340 -12.14 -14.98 30.47
CA GLU A 340 -12.04 -16.40 30.07
C GLU A 340 -13.05 -16.86 29.02
N ASP A 341 -14.03 -16.03 28.63
CA ASP A 341 -15.11 -16.45 27.73
C ASP A 341 -14.81 -16.21 26.24
N ILE A 342 -13.97 -17.09 25.66
CA ILE A 342 -13.67 -17.16 24.22
C ILE A 342 -14.94 -17.53 23.39
N SER A 343 -16.06 -17.85 24.03
CA SER A 343 -17.28 -18.36 23.39
C SER A 343 -18.16 -17.29 22.73
N ILE A 344 -18.10 -16.02 23.17
CA ILE A 344 -18.95 -14.95 22.63
C ILE A 344 -18.17 -14.07 21.66
N LYS A 345 -17.96 -14.58 20.43
CA LYS A 345 -17.76 -13.73 19.26
C LYS A 345 -19.00 -12.86 19.09
N GLY A 346 -18.95 -11.60 19.54
CA GLY A 346 -19.87 -10.56 19.06
C GLY A 346 -19.77 -10.44 17.54
N ALA A 347 -20.81 -9.92 16.87
CA ALA A 347 -20.89 -9.89 15.42
C ALA A 347 -19.57 -9.40 14.77
N GLU A 348 -18.96 -10.29 13.99
CA GLU A 348 -17.77 -10.00 13.20
C GLU A 348 -18.22 -9.47 11.84
N CYS A 349 -17.69 -8.33 11.42
CA CYS A 349 -18.07 -7.74 10.14
C CYS A 349 -17.55 -8.60 8.98
N GLU A 350 -18.38 -8.82 7.96
CA GLU A 350 -18.01 -9.67 6.84
C GLU A 350 -17.12 -8.95 5.81
N GLY A 351 -16.17 -9.69 5.24
CA GLY A 351 -15.26 -9.22 4.19
C GLY A 351 -14.00 -8.55 4.73
N GLY A 352 -13.52 -7.54 4.01
CA GLY A 352 -12.41 -6.67 4.43
C GLY A 352 -12.91 -5.23 4.60
N ALA A 353 -12.19 -4.42 5.37
CA ALA A 353 -12.52 -3.01 5.51
C ALA A 353 -12.24 -2.23 4.21
N VAL A 354 -13.12 -1.31 3.81
CA VAL A 354 -13.07 -0.59 2.52
C VAL A 354 -13.00 0.94 2.64
N SER A 355 -13.42 1.52 3.77
CA SER A 355 -13.40 2.98 3.95
C SER A 355 -13.46 3.38 5.43
N LEU A 356 -12.83 4.49 5.78
CA LEU A 356 -12.84 5.09 7.12
C LEU A 356 -13.42 6.51 7.06
N LEU A 357 -14.28 6.84 8.01
CA LEU A 357 -14.75 8.20 8.28
C LEU A 357 -14.58 8.52 9.76
N TYR A 358 -13.84 9.58 10.07
CA TYR A 358 -13.89 10.25 11.36
C TYR A 358 -15.00 11.32 11.34
N ASN A 359 -15.75 11.49 12.43
CA ASN A 359 -16.57 12.68 12.67
C ASN A 359 -16.53 13.10 14.15
N LEU A 360 -16.45 14.40 14.42
CA LEU A 360 -16.57 14.95 15.79
C LEU A 360 -17.99 15.47 15.99
N ILE A 361 -18.75 14.84 16.89
CA ILE A 361 -20.15 15.17 17.11
C ILE A 361 -20.32 15.74 18.52
N SER A 362 -20.33 17.07 18.61
CA SER A 362 -20.30 17.85 19.87
C SER A 362 -19.07 17.54 20.73
N LYS A 363 -19.05 16.42 21.45
CA LYS A 363 -17.90 15.94 22.24
C LYS A 363 -17.43 14.53 21.89
N ASP A 364 -18.18 13.80 21.07
CA ASP A 364 -17.87 12.41 20.74
C ASP A 364 -17.04 12.34 19.45
N SER A 365 -15.79 11.91 19.55
CA SER A 365 -14.95 11.55 18.39
C SER A 365 -15.34 10.16 17.90
N VAL A 366 -16.13 10.11 16.83
CA VAL A 366 -16.72 8.89 16.25
C VAL A 366 -15.92 8.43 15.04
N LEU A 367 -15.60 7.12 15.01
CA LEU A 367 -14.95 6.45 13.89
C LEU A 367 -15.94 5.43 13.27
N VAL A 368 -16.18 5.58 11.97
CA VAL A 368 -17.01 4.65 11.20
C VAL A 368 -16.16 3.93 10.17
N THR A 369 -16.17 2.61 10.23
CA THR A 369 -15.46 1.71 9.30
C THR A 369 -16.47 0.97 8.43
N ALA A 370 -16.39 1.15 7.11
CA ALA A 370 -17.18 0.39 6.15
C ALA A 370 -16.48 -0.91 5.76
N TRP A 371 -17.25 -1.97 5.54
CA TRP A 371 -16.78 -3.33 5.22
C TRP A 371 -17.41 -3.84 3.92
N SER A 372 -16.67 -4.63 3.13
CA SER A 372 -17.16 -5.16 1.84
C SER A 372 -18.34 -6.12 1.95
N GLY A 373 -18.59 -6.70 3.13
CA GLY A 373 -19.84 -7.41 3.43
C GLY A 373 -21.11 -6.53 3.42
N GLY A 374 -20.96 -5.21 3.28
CA GLY A 374 -22.09 -4.26 3.26
C GLY A 374 -22.45 -3.72 4.63
N GLN A 375 -21.51 -3.71 5.57
CA GLN A 375 -21.71 -3.33 6.97
C GLN A 375 -20.92 -2.06 7.34
N LEU A 376 -21.50 -1.23 8.21
CA LEU A 376 -20.78 -0.17 8.91
C LEU A 376 -20.59 -0.56 10.37
N GLN A 377 -19.35 -0.56 10.82
CA GLN A 377 -18.99 -0.61 12.23
C GLN A 377 -18.83 0.84 12.73
N ILE A 378 -19.52 1.18 13.81
CA ILE A 378 -19.55 2.52 14.40
C ILE A 378 -19.00 2.40 15.82
N ASP A 379 -17.82 2.98 16.05
CA ASP A 379 -17.15 3.03 17.35
C ASP A 379 -16.92 4.50 17.75
N ALA A 380 -16.83 4.79 19.05
CA ALA A 380 -16.35 6.07 19.58
C ALA A 380 -14.98 5.88 20.26
N LEU A 381 -14.12 6.91 20.20
CA LEU A 381 -12.95 6.98 21.07
C LEU A 381 -13.43 7.14 22.52
N ALA A 382 -12.93 6.30 23.43
CA ALA A 382 -13.32 6.29 24.84
C ALA A 382 -12.35 7.05 25.76
N ASP A 383 -11.25 7.55 25.20
CA ASP A 383 -10.19 8.35 25.84
C ASP A 383 -9.59 9.28 24.78
N GLU A 384 -8.90 10.33 25.20
CA GLU A 384 -8.35 11.35 24.31
C GLU A 384 -7.08 10.87 23.59
N VAL A 385 -6.87 11.29 22.33
CA VAL A 385 -5.61 11.01 21.62
C VAL A 385 -4.47 11.80 22.26
N GLN A 386 -3.30 11.17 22.39
CA GLN A 386 -2.09 11.78 22.91
C GLN A 386 -0.99 11.77 21.84
N PRO A 387 -0.08 12.76 21.79
CA PRO A 387 1.04 12.76 20.86
C PRO A 387 2.16 11.84 21.38
N VAL A 388 2.78 11.04 20.51
CA VAL A 388 3.81 10.08 20.94
C VAL A 388 4.94 9.96 19.92
N TRP A 389 6.18 9.90 20.41
CA TRP A 389 7.39 9.77 19.60
C TRP A 389 8.28 8.62 20.09
N ASN A 390 8.91 7.92 19.15
CA ASN A 390 9.98 6.96 19.42
C ASN A 390 11.33 7.71 19.45
N VAL A 391 11.86 7.93 20.66
CA VAL A 391 13.17 8.57 20.88
C VAL A 391 14.31 7.63 20.46
N GLY A 392 15.38 8.18 19.90
CA GLY A 392 16.46 7.44 19.24
C GLY A 392 16.18 7.08 17.79
N SER A 393 15.09 7.58 17.20
CA SER A 393 14.69 7.35 15.80
C SER A 393 14.68 8.66 15.01
N SER A 394 15.86 9.06 14.52
CA SER A 394 16.07 10.36 13.88
C SER A 394 15.29 10.50 12.56
N PRO A 395 14.44 11.54 12.38
CA PRO A 395 13.74 11.79 11.12
C PRO A 395 14.70 12.20 9.98
N ARG A 396 14.34 11.87 8.74
CA ARG A 396 15.04 12.32 7.54
C ARG A 396 14.60 13.74 7.18
N VAL A 397 15.33 14.73 7.66
CA VAL A 397 15.08 16.15 7.35
C VAL A 397 15.73 16.54 6.02
N ARG A 398 15.01 17.30 5.18
CA ARG A 398 15.56 18.05 4.04
C ARG A 398 15.62 19.52 4.45
N VAL A 399 16.76 20.19 4.24
CA VAL A 399 16.91 21.62 4.54
C VAL A 399 17.27 22.45 3.29
N ASP A 400 17.04 23.75 3.35
CA ASP A 400 17.56 24.73 2.38
C ASP A 400 19.01 25.13 2.72
N PRO A 401 19.69 25.96 1.91
CA PRO A 401 21.05 26.42 2.19
C PRO A 401 21.22 27.34 3.41
N ASN A 402 20.14 27.63 4.14
CA ASN A 402 20.10 28.42 5.37
C ASN A 402 19.60 27.58 6.56
N ASP A 403 19.64 26.25 6.43
CA ASP A 403 19.19 25.24 7.40
C ASP A 403 17.66 25.23 7.70
N ASN A 404 16.83 25.93 6.92
CA ASN A 404 15.36 25.87 7.07
C ASN A 404 14.81 24.52 6.58
N ILE A 405 13.90 23.90 7.34
CA ILE A 405 13.27 22.62 6.95
C ILE A 405 12.36 22.80 5.72
N LEU A 406 12.72 22.10 4.64
CA LEU A 406 11.96 21.95 3.38
C LEU A 406 11.15 20.65 3.31
N GLY A 407 11.24 19.79 4.32
CA GLY A 407 10.43 18.58 4.44
C GLY A 407 11.03 17.54 5.38
N LEU A 408 10.21 16.58 5.78
CA LEU A 408 10.57 15.51 6.70
C LEU A 408 10.10 14.13 6.21
N GLY A 409 10.84 13.09 6.60
CA GLY A 409 10.49 11.69 6.37
C GLY A 409 10.71 10.87 7.63
N MET A 410 9.64 10.37 8.24
CA MET A 410 9.64 9.62 9.50
C MET A 410 9.32 8.14 9.26
N ILE A 411 9.97 7.27 10.02
CA ILE A 411 9.59 5.86 10.10
C ILE A 411 8.73 5.70 11.35
N CYS A 412 7.46 5.31 11.16
CA CYS A 412 6.46 5.21 12.20
C CYS A 412 6.27 3.74 12.57
N GLU A 413 7.00 3.34 13.61
CA GLU A 413 7.02 1.98 14.17
C GLU A 413 6.21 1.94 15.47
N LEU A 414 5.74 0.77 15.86
CA LEU A 414 5.05 0.57 17.15
C LEU A 414 5.97 0.91 18.32
N ILE A 415 5.38 1.37 19.43
CA ILE A 415 6.10 1.62 20.67
C ILE A 415 6.55 0.27 21.24
N THR A 416 7.86 -0.02 21.26
CA THR A 416 8.42 -1.27 21.79
C THR A 416 8.40 -1.30 23.32
N GLY A 417 7.21 -1.45 23.89
CA GLY A 417 6.96 -1.63 25.31
C GLY A 417 5.85 -2.63 25.56
N LYS A 418 5.87 -3.31 26.72
CA LYS A 418 4.72 -4.10 27.17
C LYS A 418 3.62 -3.14 27.64
N LEU A 419 2.85 -2.62 26.69
CA LEU A 419 1.60 -1.89 26.95
C LEU A 419 0.71 -2.80 27.80
N SER A 420 0.58 -2.48 29.09
CA SER A 420 -0.34 -3.18 29.97
C SER A 420 -1.76 -2.88 29.50
N LYS A 421 -2.53 -3.91 29.13
CA LYS A 421 -3.96 -3.76 28.82
C LYS A 421 -4.62 -3.01 29.98
N VAL A 422 -5.12 -1.81 29.72
CA VAL A 422 -5.86 -1.02 30.71
C VAL A 422 -7.11 -1.82 31.07
N LYS A 423 -7.25 -2.20 32.33
CA LYS A 423 -8.49 -2.79 32.81
C LYS A 423 -9.49 -1.66 33.04
N LEU A 424 -10.70 -1.83 32.51
CA LEU A 424 -11.79 -0.84 32.61
C LEU A 424 -12.16 -0.52 34.08
N ASP A 425 -11.79 -1.42 35.00
CA ASP A 425 -11.97 -1.29 36.45
C ASP A 425 -10.95 -0.35 37.14
N GLN A 426 -9.99 0.24 36.41
CA GLN A 426 -9.03 1.21 36.95
C GLN A 426 -9.45 2.67 36.63
N PRO A 427 -9.26 3.62 37.55
CA PRO A 427 -9.62 5.02 37.32
C PRO A 427 -8.71 5.67 36.25
N LEU A 428 -9.34 6.33 35.26
CA LEU A 428 -8.65 6.92 34.10
C LEU A 428 -7.60 7.98 34.47
N ASP A 429 -7.72 8.61 35.65
CA ASP A 429 -6.75 9.58 36.20
C ASP A 429 -5.30 9.06 36.21
N HIS A 430 -5.09 7.74 36.12
CA HIS A 430 -3.77 7.11 36.13
C HIS A 430 -3.22 6.76 34.72
N THR A 431 -3.98 6.92 33.64
CA THR A 431 -3.57 6.61 32.25
C THR A 431 -3.28 7.82 31.38
N VAL A 432 -3.59 9.04 31.85
CA VAL A 432 -3.37 10.29 31.10
C VAL A 432 -1.87 10.50 30.80
N TRP A 433 -1.58 11.00 29.59
CA TRP A 433 -0.24 11.30 29.07
C TRP A 433 0.75 10.11 28.97
N LEU A 434 0.32 8.87 29.21
CA LEU A 434 1.17 7.68 29.09
C LEU A 434 1.50 7.27 27.64
N GLY A 435 0.83 7.85 26.63
CA GLY A 435 1.02 7.48 25.22
C GLY A 435 0.42 6.12 24.86
N LEU A 436 -0.62 5.70 25.59
CA LEU A 436 -1.41 4.51 25.27
C LEU A 436 -2.40 4.86 24.15
N PRO A 437 -2.64 3.97 23.16
CA PRO A 437 -3.68 4.19 22.17
C PRO A 437 -5.08 4.18 22.83
N PRO A 438 -5.96 5.16 22.53
CA PRO A 438 -7.28 5.26 23.15
C PRO A 438 -8.16 4.04 22.82
N PRO A 439 -9.05 3.62 23.75
CA PRO A 439 -9.95 2.49 23.50
C PRO A 439 -11.05 2.85 22.50
N LEU A 440 -11.49 1.88 21.70
CA LEU A 440 -12.71 1.98 20.90
C LEU A 440 -13.90 1.40 21.67
N LEU A 441 -14.86 2.26 22.04
CA LEU A 441 -16.16 1.85 22.53
C LEU A 441 -17.10 1.62 21.34
N ARG A 442 -17.44 0.35 21.07
CA ARG A 442 -18.34 0.00 19.97
C ARG A 442 -19.77 0.47 20.27
N LEU A 443 -20.29 1.37 19.44
CA LEU A 443 -21.67 1.86 19.53
C LEU A 443 -22.64 0.93 18.80
N ALA A 444 -22.28 0.49 17.59
CA ALA A 444 -23.09 -0.42 16.78
C ALA A 444 -22.29 -1.10 15.66
N ILE A 445 -22.86 -2.19 15.13
CA ILE A 445 -22.68 -2.60 13.73
C ILE A 445 -24.05 -2.50 13.08
N VAL A 446 -24.11 -1.95 11.86
CA VAL A 446 -25.35 -1.85 11.08
C VAL A 446 -25.15 -2.38 9.67
N ASP A 447 -26.10 -3.18 9.19
CA ASP A 447 -26.18 -3.60 7.79
C ASP A 447 -26.73 -2.44 6.94
N LEU A 448 -26.12 -2.21 5.78
CA LEU A 448 -26.67 -1.31 4.75
C LEU A 448 -27.76 -2.04 3.95
N ALA A 449 -28.64 -1.30 3.28
CA ALA A 449 -29.74 -1.81 2.46
C ALA A 449 -29.28 -2.42 1.10
N LEU A 450 -28.10 -3.04 1.09
CA LEU A 450 -27.46 -3.60 -0.10
C LEU A 450 -28.11 -4.92 -0.57
N PRO A 451 -28.19 -5.16 -1.89
CA PRO A 451 -28.62 -6.45 -2.41
C PRO A 451 -27.65 -7.58 -2.02
N LYS A 452 -28.16 -8.63 -1.38
CA LYS A 452 -27.40 -9.81 -0.87
C LYS A 452 -26.76 -10.72 -1.94
N LYS A 453 -26.47 -10.18 -3.13
CA LYS A 453 -25.92 -10.87 -4.30
C LYS A 453 -24.88 -10.05 -5.09
N MET A 454 -24.51 -8.85 -4.65
CA MET A 454 -23.46 -8.08 -5.32
C MET A 454 -22.09 -8.76 -5.22
N GLU A 455 -21.23 -8.51 -6.21
CA GLU A 455 -19.85 -8.99 -6.22
C GLU A 455 -19.00 -8.32 -5.12
N ARG A 456 -17.89 -8.95 -4.74
CA ARG A 456 -17.11 -8.66 -3.52
C ARG A 456 -16.38 -7.30 -3.52
N ASP A 457 -16.38 -6.59 -4.65
CA ASP A 457 -15.76 -5.27 -4.85
C ASP A 457 -16.73 -4.10 -4.56
N SER A 458 -17.53 -4.27 -3.50
CA SER A 458 -18.50 -3.30 -2.98
C SER A 458 -17.82 -2.08 -2.35
N LEU A 459 -17.34 -1.17 -3.19
CA LEU A 459 -16.86 0.14 -2.76
C LEU A 459 -17.98 0.91 -2.03
N ILE A 460 -17.73 1.29 -0.79
CA ILE A 460 -18.60 2.14 0.04
C ILE A 460 -17.85 3.44 0.32
N THR A 461 -18.46 4.59 0.05
CA THR A 461 -17.90 5.91 0.38
C THR A 461 -18.84 6.64 1.32
N MET A 462 -18.32 7.13 2.45
CA MET A 462 -19.12 7.79 3.49
C MET A 462 -18.96 9.32 3.47
N PHE A 463 -20.02 10.04 3.81
CA PHE A 463 -20.08 11.50 3.86
C PHE A 463 -20.88 11.96 5.08
N VAL A 464 -20.46 13.05 5.74
CA VAL A 464 -21.21 13.68 6.86
C VAL A 464 -22.21 14.71 6.29
N ASP A 465 -23.45 14.72 6.80
CA ASP A 465 -24.42 15.79 6.52
C ASP A 465 -23.93 17.12 7.12
N LYS A 466 -23.89 18.20 6.33
CA LYS A 466 -23.40 19.51 6.76
C LYS A 466 -24.34 20.28 7.69
N LEU A 467 -25.55 19.79 7.90
CA LEU A 467 -26.55 20.37 8.81
C LEU A 467 -26.81 19.51 10.05
N MET A 468 -26.55 18.19 9.98
CA MET A 468 -26.86 17.24 11.05
C MET A 468 -25.67 16.30 11.29
N ASP A 469 -24.77 16.65 12.21
CA ASP A 469 -23.55 15.86 12.46
C ASP A 469 -23.82 14.41 12.91
N GLN A 470 -25.01 14.12 13.47
CA GLN A 470 -25.46 12.74 13.77
C GLN A 470 -25.82 11.92 12.51
N ARG A 471 -25.87 12.51 11.31
CA ARG A 471 -26.27 11.86 10.07
C ARG A 471 -25.06 11.64 9.15
N ILE A 472 -24.89 10.39 8.73
CA ILE A 472 -23.86 9.95 7.79
C ILE A 472 -24.56 9.34 6.57
N PHE A 473 -24.17 9.74 5.37
CA PHE A 473 -24.60 9.12 4.13
C PHE A 473 -23.58 8.08 3.66
N ALA A 474 -24.04 6.88 3.30
CA ALA A 474 -23.24 5.84 2.67
C ALA A 474 -23.63 5.74 1.18
N LEU A 475 -22.69 6.09 0.31
CA LEU A 475 -22.78 5.88 -1.13
C LEU A 475 -22.21 4.50 -1.48
N HIS A 476 -22.98 3.69 -2.20
CA HIS A 476 -22.60 2.33 -2.58
C HIS A 476 -23.27 1.92 -3.89
N ASN A 477 -22.85 0.80 -4.48
CA ASN A 477 -23.34 0.34 -5.79
C ASN A 477 -24.87 0.21 -5.91
N GLY A 478 -25.59 -0.01 -4.80
CA GLY A 478 -27.07 -0.08 -4.78
C GLY A 478 -27.81 1.26 -4.61
N GLY A 479 -27.11 2.40 -4.45
CA GLY A 479 -27.71 3.71 -4.20
C GLY A 479 -27.09 4.48 -3.03
N ILE A 480 -27.93 5.15 -2.23
CA ILE A 480 -27.54 6.00 -1.08
C ILE A 480 -28.38 5.63 0.15
N ASP A 481 -27.70 5.24 1.21
CA ASP A 481 -28.28 5.06 2.54
C ASP A 481 -27.94 6.23 3.47
N SER A 482 -28.85 6.55 4.39
CA SER A 482 -28.68 7.53 5.46
C SER A 482 -28.72 6.82 6.81
N ILE A 483 -27.67 7.03 7.60
CA ILE A 483 -27.45 6.44 8.91
C ILE A 483 -27.55 7.56 9.95
N ILE A 484 -28.44 7.42 10.92
CA ILE A 484 -28.68 8.43 11.98
C ILE A 484 -28.27 7.84 13.33
N LEU A 485 -27.34 8.51 14.01
CA LEU A 485 -26.87 8.16 15.35
C LEU A 485 -27.83 8.72 16.41
N HIS A 486 -28.64 7.84 17.02
CA HIS A 486 -29.64 8.20 18.05
C HIS A 486 -29.06 8.31 19.46
N PHE A 487 -27.82 7.85 19.67
CA PHE A 487 -27.14 7.81 20.94
C PHE A 487 -25.64 8.07 20.72
N LEU A 488 -25.04 8.86 21.60
CA LEU A 488 -23.61 9.15 21.67
C LEU A 488 -23.21 9.23 23.15
N PRO A 489 -22.19 8.47 23.61
CA PRO A 489 -21.93 8.27 25.04
C PRO A 489 -21.69 9.59 25.80
N PHE A 490 -20.77 10.43 25.36
CA PHE A 490 -20.30 11.58 26.14
C PHE A 490 -21.24 12.79 26.01
N THR A 491 -21.74 13.06 24.80
CA THR A 491 -22.76 14.10 24.57
C THR A 491 -24.06 13.80 25.32
N SER A 492 -24.48 12.53 25.42
CA SER A 492 -25.75 12.20 26.09
C SER A 492 -25.66 12.24 27.62
N GLN A 493 -24.55 11.79 28.21
CA GLN A 493 -24.31 11.88 29.66
C GLN A 493 -24.44 13.32 30.21
N SER A 494 -24.05 14.32 29.42
CA SER A 494 -24.16 15.75 29.79
C SER A 494 -25.59 16.23 30.08
N ARG A 495 -26.63 15.45 29.74
CA ARG A 495 -28.04 15.78 29.94
C ARG A 495 -28.65 15.23 31.24
N GLY A 496 -27.90 14.50 32.06
CA GLY A 496 -28.33 14.10 33.41
C GLY A 496 -29.48 13.11 33.47
N GLN A 497 -29.74 12.36 32.39
CA GLN A 497 -30.60 11.19 32.36
C GLN A 497 -29.80 10.03 31.79
N ASP A 498 -29.92 8.83 32.38
CA ASP A 498 -29.38 7.60 31.78
C ASP A 498 -30.12 7.32 30.46
N PRO A 499 -29.50 7.53 29.29
CA PRO A 499 -30.21 7.42 28.03
C PRO A 499 -30.22 5.95 27.61
N ILE A 500 -31.40 5.40 27.32
CA ILE A 500 -31.50 4.07 26.72
C ILE A 500 -30.69 4.09 25.41
N MET A 501 -29.65 3.24 25.32
CA MET A 501 -28.84 3.08 24.11
C MET A 501 -29.74 2.69 22.92
N ARG A 502 -30.10 3.68 22.10
CA ARG A 502 -30.77 3.45 20.82
C ARG A 502 -29.71 3.12 19.77
N THR A 503 -29.87 1.96 19.16
CA THR A 503 -29.11 1.61 17.95
C THR A 503 -29.31 2.68 16.87
N PRO A 504 -28.27 3.03 16.10
CA PRO A 504 -28.41 3.85 14.90
C PRO A 504 -29.47 3.28 13.96
N SER A 505 -30.17 4.16 13.23
CA SER A 505 -31.13 3.73 12.22
C SER A 505 -30.58 3.94 10.82
N VAL A 506 -30.77 2.94 9.95
CA VAL A 506 -30.35 2.97 8.54
C VAL A 506 -31.60 3.09 7.67
N HIS A 507 -31.56 4.00 6.71
CA HIS A 507 -32.67 4.30 5.82
C HIS A 507 -32.16 4.50 4.39
N SER A 508 -32.61 3.67 3.45
CA SER A 508 -32.27 3.88 2.05
C SER A 508 -33.01 5.09 1.51
N VAL A 509 -32.26 6.10 1.07
CA VAL A 509 -32.79 7.39 0.57
C VAL A 509 -32.98 7.34 -0.93
N LEU A 510 -32.06 6.68 -1.62
CA LEU A 510 -32.14 6.39 -3.05
C LEU A 510 -31.72 4.93 -3.26
N ASN A 511 -32.56 4.16 -3.94
CA ASN A 511 -32.25 2.77 -4.32
C ASN A 511 -32.21 2.68 -5.85
N THR A 512 -31.07 2.26 -6.41
CA THR A 512 -30.86 2.11 -7.86
C THR A 512 -31.02 0.66 -8.35
N CYS A 513 -31.49 -0.24 -7.48
CA CYS A 513 -31.77 -1.63 -7.78
C CYS A 513 -33.28 -1.83 -8.00
N CYS A 514 -33.66 -2.31 -9.19
CA CYS A 514 -35.05 -2.66 -9.48
C CYS A 514 -35.52 -3.86 -8.64
N GLN A 515 -36.71 -3.77 -8.03
CA GLN A 515 -37.30 -4.90 -7.31
C GLN A 515 -37.94 -5.91 -8.28
N GLY A 516 -37.17 -6.91 -8.71
CA GLY A 516 -37.70 -8.10 -9.39
C GLY A 516 -36.71 -8.76 -10.33
N ASP A 517 -35.99 -7.95 -11.12
CA ASP A 517 -35.15 -8.41 -12.22
C ASP A 517 -33.68 -8.62 -11.82
N THR A 518 -32.98 -9.45 -12.59
CA THR A 518 -31.57 -9.81 -12.36
C THR A 518 -30.57 -8.91 -13.11
N SER A 519 -31.00 -7.72 -13.52
CA SER A 519 -30.15 -6.70 -14.12
C SER A 519 -29.21 -6.07 -13.07
N ASN A 520 -28.01 -5.67 -13.51
CA ASN A 520 -27.07 -4.96 -12.66
C ASN A 520 -27.66 -3.61 -12.20
N PRO A 521 -27.36 -3.15 -10.97
CA PRO A 521 -27.73 -1.80 -10.55
C PRO A 521 -27.15 -0.75 -11.50
N PHE A 522 -27.84 0.38 -11.67
CA PHE A 522 -27.25 1.56 -12.28
C PHE A 522 -26.48 2.33 -11.18
N PRO A 523 -25.14 2.28 -11.12
CA PRO A 523 -24.43 2.97 -10.06
C PRO A 523 -24.53 4.49 -10.26
N LEU A 524 -24.57 5.21 -9.15
CA LEU A 524 -24.33 6.64 -9.17
C LEU A 524 -22.86 6.91 -9.54
N CYS A 525 -22.64 7.90 -10.38
CA CYS A 525 -21.32 8.42 -10.69
C CYS A 525 -21.01 9.74 -9.96
N GLY A 526 -21.97 10.32 -9.22
CA GLY A 526 -21.80 11.56 -8.46
C GLY A 526 -22.73 11.63 -7.26
N PHE A 527 -22.23 12.20 -6.15
CA PHE A 527 -22.98 12.49 -4.93
C PHE A 527 -22.48 13.78 -4.26
N ALA A 528 -23.40 14.64 -3.85
CA ALA A 528 -23.13 15.76 -2.96
C ALA A 528 -24.29 15.99 -1.99
N SER A 529 -23.97 16.22 -0.70
CA SER A 529 -24.90 16.82 0.26
C SER A 529 -24.77 18.34 0.15
N LEU A 530 -25.88 19.03 -0.09
CA LEU A 530 -26.02 20.48 -0.09
C LEU A 530 -26.76 20.92 1.16
N SER A 531 -26.45 22.10 1.69
CA SER A 531 -27.19 22.72 2.79
C SER A 531 -27.16 24.24 2.67
N ASP A 532 -28.19 24.92 3.16
CA ASP A 532 -28.24 26.38 3.19
C ASP A 532 -28.07 26.96 4.61
N SER A 533 -28.14 28.29 4.72
CA SER A 533 -28.08 29.01 5.99
C SER A 533 -29.43 29.10 6.73
N PHE A 534 -30.51 28.55 6.18
CA PHE A 534 -31.85 28.55 6.77
C PHE A 534 -32.20 27.22 7.46
N GLY A 535 -31.39 26.18 7.25
CA GLY A 535 -31.58 24.86 7.85
C GLY A 535 -32.29 23.86 6.93
N TYR A 536 -32.21 24.07 5.61
CA TYR A 536 -32.56 23.05 4.62
C TYR A 536 -31.31 22.30 4.15
N SER A 537 -31.50 21.01 3.85
CA SER A 537 -30.48 20.11 3.32
C SER A 537 -31.08 19.36 2.13
N TRP A 538 -30.27 19.10 1.11
CA TRP A 538 -30.66 18.33 -0.07
C TRP A 538 -29.52 17.37 -0.44
N ILE A 539 -29.84 16.16 -0.89
CA ILE A 539 -28.86 15.34 -1.60
C ILE A 539 -29.02 15.49 -3.11
N VAL A 540 -27.90 15.53 -3.81
CA VAL A 540 -27.82 15.48 -5.27
C VAL A 540 -27.07 14.21 -5.66
N GLY A 541 -27.77 13.31 -6.34
CA GLY A 541 -27.20 12.13 -6.99
C GLY A 541 -27.14 12.34 -8.50
N VAL A 542 -26.08 11.86 -9.15
CA VAL A 542 -26.00 11.78 -10.62
C VAL A 542 -25.76 10.34 -11.03
N THR A 543 -26.62 9.81 -11.89
CA THR A 543 -26.54 8.43 -12.40
C THR A 543 -25.48 8.29 -13.49
N PHE A 544 -25.07 7.06 -13.82
CA PHE A 544 -24.18 6.81 -14.95
C PHE A 544 -24.79 7.17 -16.34
N SER A 545 -26.12 7.35 -16.42
CA SER A 545 -26.81 7.92 -17.60
C SER A 545 -26.81 9.45 -17.64
N GLN A 546 -26.11 10.11 -16.70
CA GLN A 546 -26.05 11.56 -16.49
C GLN A 546 -27.35 12.20 -15.97
N GLU A 547 -28.35 11.41 -15.57
CA GLU A 547 -29.59 11.92 -14.95
C GLU A 547 -29.28 12.49 -13.55
N CYS A 548 -29.79 13.69 -13.27
CA CYS A 548 -29.59 14.38 -11.98
C CYS A 548 -30.83 14.27 -11.11
N ILE A 549 -30.67 13.66 -9.93
CA ILE A 549 -31.72 13.44 -8.94
C ILE A 549 -31.44 14.36 -7.75
N VAL A 550 -32.43 15.17 -7.34
CA VAL A 550 -32.33 16.08 -6.19
C VAL A 550 -33.45 15.74 -5.21
N LEU A 551 -33.09 15.46 -3.95
CA LEU A 551 -34.05 15.09 -2.89
C LEU A 551 -33.88 15.99 -1.66
N GLU A 552 -35.00 16.57 -1.20
CA GLU A 552 -35.08 17.41 0.01
C GLU A 552 -34.96 16.55 1.29
N MET A 553 -33.95 16.80 2.11
CA MET A 553 -33.67 16.06 3.35
C MET A 553 -34.34 16.73 4.55
N LYS A 554 -35.61 16.41 4.77
CA LYS A 554 -36.38 16.89 5.93
C LYS A 554 -35.74 16.46 7.25
N THR A 555 -35.87 17.32 8.26
CA THR A 555 -35.36 17.07 9.61
C THR A 555 -36.17 15.98 10.30
N TRP A 556 -35.50 14.92 10.75
CA TRP A 556 -35.99 13.74 11.47
C TRP A 556 -37.12 12.89 10.83
N ASN A 557 -37.93 13.44 9.92
CA ASN A 557 -39.05 12.74 9.30
C ASN A 557 -38.66 12.10 7.96
N LEU A 558 -38.79 10.78 7.90
CA LEU A 558 -38.47 9.94 6.75
C LEU A 558 -39.52 10.06 5.65
N LEU A 559 -39.08 9.93 4.40
CA LEU A 559 -39.96 9.73 3.24
C LEU A 559 -39.55 8.47 2.47
N VAL A 560 -40.52 7.91 1.75
CA VAL A 560 -40.43 6.58 1.11
C VAL A 560 -39.50 6.63 -0.12
N PRO A 561 -38.71 5.57 -0.40
CA PRO A 561 -37.81 5.54 -1.57
C PRO A 561 -38.57 5.74 -2.89
N VAL A 562 -38.05 6.63 -3.74
CA VAL A 562 -38.53 6.79 -5.12
C VAL A 562 -37.94 5.64 -5.96
N GLN A 563 -38.82 4.83 -6.56
CA GLN A 563 -38.42 3.73 -7.45
C GLN A 563 -38.45 4.18 -8.91
N VAL A 564 -37.46 3.72 -9.70
CA VAL A 564 -37.38 3.97 -11.15
C VAL A 564 -37.33 2.62 -11.88
N SER A 565 -38.34 2.38 -12.73
CA SER A 565 -38.52 1.20 -13.58
C SER A 565 -39.64 1.51 -14.60
N ASN A 566 -39.73 0.91 -15.79
CA ASN A 566 -38.86 -0.04 -16.50
C ASN A 566 -39.12 0.11 -18.01
N PHE A 567 -38.15 -0.21 -18.88
CA PHE A 567 -38.42 -0.66 -20.25
C PHE A 567 -37.31 -1.61 -20.77
N LEU A 568 -37.72 -2.75 -21.35
CA LEU A 568 -36.95 -3.74 -22.18
C LEU A 568 -36.18 -4.93 -21.52
N ASN A 569 -36.89 -6.06 -21.36
CA ASN A 569 -36.57 -7.43 -21.86
C ASN A 569 -35.48 -8.35 -21.19
N GLU A 570 -35.47 -9.65 -21.58
CA GLU A 570 -34.95 -10.85 -20.83
C GLU A 570 -33.73 -11.62 -21.48
N GLY A 571 -32.82 -12.30 -20.71
CA GLY A 571 -32.19 -13.63 -21.09
C GLY A 571 -30.66 -14.04 -20.96
N GLN A 572 -30.28 -14.97 -20.01
CA GLN A 572 -29.34 -16.19 -20.05
C GLN A 572 -27.71 -16.12 -20.06
N SER A 573 -26.86 -17.24 -20.02
CA SER A 573 -25.48 -17.36 -19.27
C SER A 573 -24.20 -18.35 -19.66
N ALA A 574 -22.85 -18.04 -19.34
CA ALA A 574 -21.48 -18.71 -18.85
C ALA A 574 -20.34 -19.75 -19.50
N ALA A 575 -18.93 -19.68 -19.24
CA ALA A 575 -17.73 -20.72 -19.43
C ALA A 575 -16.13 -20.43 -19.03
N ALA A 576 -15.04 -21.34 -19.14
CA ALA A 576 -13.50 -21.26 -18.76
C ALA A 576 -12.42 -22.43 -19.28
N VAL A 577 -11.03 -22.73 -19.15
CA VAL A 577 -9.57 -22.30 -18.68
C VAL A 577 -8.25 -23.24 -19.13
N THR A 578 -6.91 -23.18 -18.65
CA THR A 578 -5.51 -23.76 -19.14
C THR A 578 -4.44 -24.42 -18.08
N GLY A 579 -3.09 -24.89 -18.10
CA GLY A 579 -1.70 -25.12 -18.84
C GLY A 579 -0.48 -25.72 -17.89
N GLU A 580 0.89 -26.08 -17.96
CA GLU A 580 2.24 -26.37 -18.74
C GLU A 580 3.45 -27.00 -17.79
N LYS A 581 4.84 -27.36 -17.86
CA LYS A 581 6.21 -27.68 -18.63
C LYS A 581 7.42 -28.19 -17.64
N SER A 582 8.79 -28.53 -17.71
CA SER A 582 10.07 -29.02 -18.51
C SER A 582 11.34 -29.42 -17.53
N GLU A 583 12.71 -29.78 -17.59
CA GLU A 583 14.03 -30.19 -18.37
C GLU A 583 15.29 -30.55 -17.35
N SER A 584 16.67 -30.89 -17.43
CA SER A 584 17.93 -31.46 -18.20
C SER A 584 19.25 -31.62 -17.23
N GLU A 585 20.60 -32.03 -17.30
CA GLU A 585 21.84 -32.61 -18.07
C GLU A 585 23.09 -33.09 -17.08
N ARG A 586 24.46 -33.43 -17.17
CA ARG A 586 25.74 -33.64 -18.07
C ARG A 586 27.00 -34.59 -17.57
N SER A 587 28.36 -34.25 -17.53
CA SER A 587 29.67 -35.13 -17.46
C SER A 587 31.06 -34.44 -17.00
N GLU A 588 32.42 -34.83 -16.98
CA GLU A 588 33.48 -35.91 -17.35
C GLU A 588 35.02 -35.65 -16.82
N ILE A 589 36.10 -36.55 -16.77
CA ILE A 589 37.62 -36.28 -16.42
C ILE A 589 38.82 -37.39 -16.56
N ILE A 590 40.19 -37.08 -16.63
CA ILE A 590 41.42 -38.06 -16.61
C ILE A 590 42.90 -37.61 -16.10
N SER A 591 44.12 -38.22 -16.44
CA SER A 591 45.48 -38.22 -15.69
C SER A 591 46.97 -38.05 -16.36
N LYS A 592 48.12 -38.77 -15.98
CA LYS A 592 49.57 -38.21 -15.76
C LYS A 592 51.01 -38.69 -16.38
N ASP A 593 51.97 -39.43 -15.73
CA ASP A 593 53.54 -39.27 -15.68
C ASP A 593 54.63 -40.23 -16.40
N LEU A 594 56.03 -40.00 -16.35
CA LEU A 594 57.30 -40.89 -16.55
C LEU A 594 58.68 -40.23 -17.11
N LEU A 595 59.68 -39.73 -16.33
CA LEU A 595 60.70 -38.70 -16.82
C LEU A 595 62.22 -38.68 -16.30
N GLY A 596 63.21 -39.51 -16.77
CA GLY A 596 64.59 -39.67 -16.18
C GLY A 596 65.91 -39.60 -17.06
N GLY A 597 67.02 -40.34 -16.75
CA GLY A 597 68.31 -40.40 -17.56
C GLY A 597 69.51 -41.34 -17.11
N PRO A 598 70.57 -41.65 -17.96
CA PRO A 598 71.69 -42.65 -17.75
C PRO A 598 73.19 -42.17 -17.58
N LYS A 599 74.23 -43.08 -17.65
CA LYS A 599 75.68 -42.90 -17.25
C LYS A 599 76.78 -43.57 -18.17
N VAL A 600 78.12 -43.46 -17.91
CA VAL A 600 79.27 -43.62 -18.89
C VAL A 600 80.58 -44.34 -18.37
N VAL A 601 81.38 -45.08 -19.20
CA VAL A 601 82.74 -45.72 -18.89
C VAL A 601 83.71 -45.81 -20.13
N LEU A 602 85.03 -46.12 -19.96
CA LEU A 602 86.16 -46.14 -20.96
C LEU A 602 86.87 -47.51 -21.23
N LEU A 603 87.77 -47.59 -22.23
CA LEU A 603 88.27 -48.82 -22.92
C LEU A 603 89.83 -49.02 -22.97
N PRO A 604 90.41 -50.21 -22.65
CA PRO A 604 91.87 -50.55 -22.73
C PRO A 604 92.37 -51.20 -24.05
N GLN A 605 93.65 -51.06 -24.43
CA GLN A 605 94.14 -51.24 -25.82
C GLN A 605 95.13 -52.41 -26.06
N SER A 606 95.18 -52.96 -27.28
CA SER A 606 96.20 -53.95 -27.77
C SER A 606 96.55 -53.69 -29.26
N SER A 607 97.76 -53.29 -29.67
CA SER A 607 99.13 -53.85 -29.51
C SER A 607 99.68 -54.74 -30.66
N SER A 608 99.24 -54.45 -31.89
CA SER A 608 100.06 -54.14 -33.09
C SER A 608 101.22 -55.03 -33.61
N ASN A 609 101.87 -55.88 -32.80
CA ASN A 609 103.01 -56.74 -33.20
C ASN A 609 102.79 -58.25 -32.99
N MET A 610 101.66 -58.67 -32.42
CA MET A 610 100.80 -59.56 -33.20
C MET A 610 100.43 -58.71 -34.44
N ARG A 611 101.11 -58.95 -35.56
CA ARG A 611 101.48 -57.84 -36.46
C ARG A 611 100.40 -57.52 -37.48
N SER A 612 99.55 -56.58 -37.07
CA SER A 612 98.10 -56.80 -37.08
C SER A 612 97.74 -58.16 -36.44
N VAL A 613 96.99 -58.14 -35.33
CA VAL A 613 95.97 -59.18 -35.22
C VAL A 613 94.99 -58.83 -36.32
N THR A 614 95.08 -59.49 -37.47
CA THR A 614 93.96 -59.57 -38.38
C THR A 614 92.80 -60.15 -37.57
N ALA A 615 91.56 -59.66 -37.72
CA ALA A 615 90.48 -60.07 -36.82
C ALA A 615 90.20 -61.59 -36.87
N ASP A 616 90.57 -62.22 -37.99
CA ASP A 616 90.64 -63.65 -38.30
C ASP A 616 91.79 -64.45 -37.64
N SER A 617 92.80 -63.81 -37.04
CA SER A 617 93.69 -64.44 -36.04
C SER A 617 93.00 -64.44 -34.64
N ILE A 618 93.67 -64.86 -33.55
CA ILE A 618 92.99 -65.22 -32.28
C ILE A 618 92.97 -64.06 -31.26
N GLU A 619 94.11 -63.47 -30.93
CA GLU A 619 94.28 -62.58 -29.77
C GLU A 619 93.42 -61.31 -29.84
N GLY A 620 93.18 -60.77 -31.04
CA GLY A 620 92.34 -59.58 -31.23
C GLY A 620 90.84 -59.86 -31.06
N ARG A 621 90.39 -61.11 -31.30
CA ARG A 621 89.01 -61.53 -30.98
C ARG A 621 88.77 -61.46 -29.47
N SER A 622 89.78 -61.79 -28.67
CA SER A 622 89.74 -61.66 -27.21
C SER A 622 89.51 -60.22 -26.77
N MET A 623 90.18 -59.25 -27.40
CA MET A 623 90.06 -57.84 -27.03
C MET A 623 88.69 -57.24 -27.37
N LEU A 624 88.16 -57.57 -28.55
CA LEU A 624 86.87 -57.07 -29.05
C LEU A 624 85.70 -57.49 -28.13
N HIS A 625 85.79 -58.67 -27.52
CA HIS A 625 84.82 -59.16 -26.53
C HIS A 625 84.82 -58.31 -25.25
N GLN A 626 85.99 -57.85 -24.77
CA GLN A 626 86.11 -57.10 -23.53
C GLN A 626 85.46 -55.70 -23.62
N TYR A 627 85.46 -55.09 -24.80
CA TYR A 627 84.76 -53.82 -25.08
C TYR A 627 83.24 -53.97 -25.12
N PHE A 628 82.74 -55.04 -25.75
CA PHE A 628 81.30 -55.28 -25.91
C PHE A 628 80.56 -55.31 -24.56
N LYS A 629 81.21 -55.85 -23.52
CA LYS A 629 80.65 -55.97 -22.18
C LYS A 629 80.33 -54.61 -21.53
N LEU A 630 81.28 -53.67 -21.51
CA LEU A 630 81.13 -52.39 -20.80
C LEU A 630 80.05 -51.47 -21.38
N PHE A 631 79.82 -51.54 -22.70
CA PHE A 631 78.76 -50.80 -23.38
C PHE A 631 77.37 -51.38 -23.05
N HIS A 632 77.28 -52.70 -22.90
CA HIS A 632 76.03 -53.41 -22.63
C HIS A 632 75.42 -52.97 -21.29
N GLU A 633 76.19 -53.12 -20.20
CA GLU A 633 75.74 -52.91 -18.82
C GLU A 633 75.22 -51.47 -18.55
N ASN A 634 75.87 -50.44 -19.10
CA ASN A 634 75.55 -49.05 -18.76
C ASN A 634 74.45 -48.40 -19.62
N TYR A 635 74.40 -48.72 -20.92
CA TYR A 635 73.52 -48.02 -21.88
C TYR A 635 72.35 -48.87 -22.34
N VAL A 636 72.57 -50.17 -22.58
CA VAL A 636 71.53 -51.04 -23.12
C VAL A 636 70.47 -51.32 -22.05
N GLU A 637 70.87 -51.53 -20.79
CA GLU A 637 69.94 -51.81 -19.68
C GLU A 637 69.00 -50.62 -19.35
N TYR A 638 69.51 -49.38 -19.37
CA TYR A 638 68.65 -48.19 -19.18
C TYR A 638 67.66 -48.01 -20.33
N ALA A 639 68.14 -48.11 -21.58
CA ALA A 639 67.28 -47.99 -22.76
C ALA A 639 66.20 -49.09 -22.74
N HIS A 640 66.57 -50.31 -22.35
CA HIS A 640 65.66 -51.43 -22.16
C HIS A 640 64.61 -51.15 -21.06
N SER A 641 64.96 -50.43 -19.99
CA SER A 641 64.06 -50.10 -18.89
C SER A 641 62.99 -49.06 -19.26
N VAL A 642 63.37 -47.96 -19.94
CA VAL A 642 62.39 -46.96 -20.43
C VAL A 642 61.51 -47.56 -21.53
N TYR A 643 62.11 -48.34 -22.43
CA TYR A 643 61.36 -49.12 -23.41
C TYR A 643 60.39 -50.10 -22.74
N TYR A 644 60.78 -50.76 -21.66
CA TYR A 644 59.93 -51.68 -20.91
C TYR A 644 58.72 -50.96 -20.31
N GLU A 645 58.88 -49.85 -19.59
CA GLU A 645 57.73 -49.16 -18.98
C GLU A 645 56.78 -48.58 -20.03
N LEU A 646 57.28 -47.94 -21.09
CA LEU A 646 56.45 -47.52 -22.22
C LEU A 646 55.77 -48.70 -22.94
N LYS A 647 56.41 -49.88 -22.96
CA LYS A 647 55.84 -51.15 -23.48
C LYS A 647 54.95 -51.88 -22.48
N GLN A 648 54.83 -51.43 -21.23
CA GLN A 648 53.79 -51.85 -20.28
C GLN A 648 52.62 -50.86 -20.29
N HIS A 649 52.90 -49.56 -20.30
CA HIS A 649 51.90 -48.51 -20.41
C HIS A 649 51.23 -48.46 -21.78
N GLY A 650 51.93 -48.75 -22.88
CA GLY A 650 51.34 -48.87 -24.22
C GLY A 650 50.20 -49.90 -24.27
N PRO A 651 50.41 -51.16 -23.85
CA PRO A 651 49.35 -52.15 -23.67
C PRO A 651 48.34 -51.81 -22.58
N ARG A 652 48.69 -51.04 -21.53
CA ARG A 652 47.72 -50.62 -20.50
C ARG A 652 46.77 -49.51 -21.00
N LEU A 653 47.30 -48.51 -21.70
CA LEU A 653 46.55 -47.48 -22.41
C LEU A 653 45.79 -48.05 -23.60
N LYS A 654 46.37 -48.99 -24.35
CA LYS A 654 45.63 -49.73 -25.38
C LYS A 654 44.52 -50.57 -24.74
N ARG A 655 44.74 -51.31 -23.66
CA ARG A 655 43.65 -51.99 -22.94
C ARG A 655 42.61 -51.00 -22.38
N LEU A 656 43.02 -49.82 -21.91
CA LEU A 656 42.09 -48.80 -21.41
C LEU A 656 41.27 -48.19 -22.56
N ASN A 657 41.89 -47.92 -23.71
CA ASN A 657 41.23 -47.45 -24.92
C ASN A 657 40.36 -48.55 -25.56
N ASP A 658 40.82 -49.79 -25.60
CA ASP A 658 40.07 -50.93 -26.12
C ASP A 658 38.91 -51.30 -25.16
N ASP A 659 39.08 -51.14 -23.84
CA ASP A 659 38.01 -51.17 -22.83
C ASP A 659 37.05 -50.00 -23.01
N GLN A 660 37.53 -48.77 -23.14
CA GLN A 660 36.69 -47.60 -23.40
C GLN A 660 35.94 -47.73 -24.73
N GLN A 661 36.56 -48.24 -25.80
CA GLN A 661 35.92 -48.53 -27.09
C GLN A 661 34.98 -49.73 -27.03
N THR A 662 35.21 -50.70 -26.14
CA THR A 662 34.30 -51.84 -25.94
C THR A 662 33.12 -51.45 -25.06
N ARG A 663 33.34 -50.68 -24.00
CA ARG A 663 32.31 -50.01 -23.20
C ARG A 663 31.55 -48.96 -24.00
N LEU A 664 32.18 -48.28 -24.97
CA LEU A 664 31.52 -47.37 -25.91
C LEU A 664 30.66 -48.16 -26.90
N ARG A 665 31.16 -49.26 -27.48
CA ARG A 665 30.35 -50.15 -28.35
C ARG A 665 29.23 -50.85 -27.59
N GLU A 666 29.46 -51.24 -26.34
CA GLU A 666 28.42 -51.73 -25.43
C GLU A 666 27.43 -50.63 -25.09
N ALA A 667 27.88 -49.40 -24.81
CA ALA A 667 27.01 -48.26 -24.54
C ALA A 667 26.18 -47.94 -25.78
N GLN A 668 26.77 -47.88 -26.97
CA GLN A 668 26.08 -47.74 -28.25
C GLN A 668 25.09 -48.89 -28.50
N GLN A 669 25.44 -50.14 -28.21
CA GLN A 669 24.52 -51.27 -28.37
C GLN A 669 23.40 -51.26 -27.30
N LYS A 670 23.69 -50.79 -26.08
CA LYS A 670 22.71 -50.55 -25.01
C LYS A 670 21.79 -49.38 -25.39
N LEU A 671 22.32 -48.35 -26.03
CA LEU A 671 21.62 -47.16 -26.53
C LEU A 671 20.72 -47.54 -27.72
N LEU A 672 21.20 -48.29 -28.70
CA LEU A 672 20.38 -48.91 -29.76
C LEU A 672 19.27 -49.83 -29.19
N LYS A 673 19.55 -50.55 -28.10
CA LYS A 673 18.56 -51.36 -27.36
C LYS A 673 17.62 -50.52 -26.47
N VAL A 674 17.91 -49.23 -26.26
CA VAL A 674 17.03 -48.26 -25.60
C VAL A 674 16.22 -47.51 -26.67
N GLU A 675 16.80 -47.09 -27.80
CA GLU A 675 16.10 -46.55 -28.97
C GLU A 675 15.07 -47.55 -29.52
N GLY A 676 15.45 -48.83 -29.68
CA GLY A 676 14.52 -49.91 -30.02
C GLY A 676 13.47 -50.22 -28.94
N LYS A 677 13.56 -49.59 -27.77
CA LYS A 677 12.52 -49.59 -26.72
C LYS A 677 11.89 -48.21 -26.53
N GLN A 678 12.39 -47.16 -27.18
CA GLN A 678 11.95 -45.79 -27.00
C GLN A 678 10.53 -45.65 -27.50
N GLN A 679 10.23 -46.16 -28.71
CA GLN A 679 8.87 -46.29 -29.22
C GLN A 679 7.94 -47.00 -28.20
N VAL A 680 8.35 -48.14 -27.64
CA VAL A 680 7.55 -48.90 -26.66
C VAL A 680 7.41 -48.19 -25.30
N LEU A 681 8.33 -47.28 -24.95
CA LEU A 681 8.23 -46.43 -23.76
C LEU A 681 7.35 -45.21 -24.03
N ASP A 682 7.46 -44.59 -25.20
CA ASP A 682 6.63 -43.47 -25.64
C ASP A 682 5.18 -43.92 -25.81
N ASP A 683 4.92 -45.07 -26.45
CA ASP A 683 3.60 -45.72 -26.52
C ASP A 683 3.00 -45.88 -25.12
N ARG A 684 3.82 -46.25 -24.12
CA ARG A 684 3.39 -46.45 -22.73
C ARG A 684 3.22 -45.15 -21.96
N ILE A 685 4.05 -44.13 -22.19
CA ILE A 685 3.93 -42.80 -21.57
C ILE A 685 2.74 -42.07 -22.17
N GLU A 686 2.55 -42.11 -23.48
CA GLU A 686 1.37 -41.56 -24.15
C GLU A 686 0.10 -42.30 -23.70
N SER A 687 0.14 -43.64 -23.56
CA SER A 687 -0.95 -44.41 -22.95
C SER A 687 -1.20 -44.03 -21.48
N ALA A 688 -0.16 -43.73 -20.70
CA ALA A 688 -0.28 -43.33 -19.30
C ALA A 688 -0.82 -41.89 -19.15
N ILE A 689 -0.45 -40.96 -20.04
CA ILE A 689 -1.00 -39.61 -20.10
C ILE A 689 -2.45 -39.66 -20.58
N LYS A 690 -2.76 -40.44 -21.63
CA LYS A 690 -4.14 -40.73 -22.05
C LYS A 690 -4.97 -41.30 -20.89
N LEU A 691 -4.41 -42.25 -20.13
CA LEU A 691 -5.07 -42.80 -18.93
C LEU A 691 -5.23 -41.74 -17.83
N HIS A 692 -4.23 -40.91 -17.56
CA HIS A 692 -4.30 -39.86 -16.55
C HIS A 692 -5.36 -38.81 -16.89
N ASN A 693 -5.37 -38.33 -18.13
CA ASN A 693 -6.36 -37.37 -18.62
C ASN A 693 -7.77 -37.99 -18.59
N VAL A 694 -7.92 -39.28 -18.94
CA VAL A 694 -9.19 -40.02 -18.79
C VAL A 694 -9.57 -40.21 -17.32
N LEU A 695 -8.63 -40.34 -16.39
CA LEU A 695 -8.89 -40.41 -14.95
C LEU A 695 -9.28 -39.04 -14.37
N GLU A 696 -8.64 -37.95 -14.79
CA GLU A 696 -9.01 -36.58 -14.42
C GLU A 696 -10.37 -36.20 -15.00
N GLU A 697 -10.63 -36.49 -16.27
CA GLU A 697 -11.97 -36.39 -16.86
C GLU A 697 -12.97 -37.25 -16.08
N ARG A 698 -12.62 -38.47 -15.66
CA ARG A 698 -13.53 -39.28 -14.83
C ARG A 698 -13.75 -38.67 -13.46
N ILE A 699 -12.76 -38.04 -12.83
CA ILE A 699 -12.92 -37.30 -11.57
C ILE A 699 -13.81 -36.06 -11.77
N HIS A 700 -13.67 -35.36 -12.89
CA HIS A 700 -14.51 -34.22 -13.25
C HIS A 700 -15.95 -34.65 -13.56
N ARG A 701 -16.13 -35.72 -14.35
CA ARG A 701 -17.44 -36.37 -14.60
C ARG A 701 -18.05 -36.93 -13.30
N LEU A 702 -17.24 -37.42 -12.36
CA LEU A 702 -17.67 -37.90 -11.02
C LEU A 702 -18.16 -36.76 -10.13
N LYS A 703 -17.45 -35.61 -10.09
CA LYS A 703 -17.95 -34.39 -9.46
C LYS A 703 -19.32 -33.99 -10.05
N ASN A 704 -19.45 -34.10 -11.36
CA ASN A 704 -20.64 -33.70 -12.11
C ASN A 704 -21.74 -34.79 -12.18
N LEU A 705 -21.61 -35.94 -11.48
CA LEU A 705 -22.65 -36.97 -11.47
C LEU A 705 -23.90 -36.51 -10.68
N PRO A 706 -25.13 -36.85 -11.13
CA PRO A 706 -26.41 -36.59 -10.42
C PRO A 706 -26.60 -37.31 -9.07
N GLY A 707 -25.66 -37.12 -8.15
CA GLY A 707 -25.59 -37.79 -6.86
C GLY A 707 -24.57 -37.21 -5.89
N ALA A 708 -23.44 -36.68 -6.39
CA ALA A 708 -22.37 -36.14 -5.54
C ALA A 708 -22.86 -35.00 -4.63
N HIS A 709 -23.71 -34.11 -5.16
CA HIS A 709 -24.29 -32.99 -4.43
C HIS A 709 -25.54 -33.35 -3.57
N LYS A 710 -25.91 -34.63 -3.43
CA LYS A 710 -27.12 -35.02 -2.66
C LYS A 710 -26.92 -35.08 -1.14
N LYS A 711 -25.68 -35.00 -0.64
CA LYS A 711 -25.42 -34.71 0.77
C LYS A 711 -25.21 -33.21 0.96
N PRO A 712 -25.94 -32.53 1.86
CA PRO A 712 -25.57 -31.18 2.27
C PRO A 712 -24.21 -31.22 2.96
N LEU A 713 -23.37 -30.20 2.76
CA LEU A 713 -22.09 -30.07 3.44
C LEU A 713 -22.28 -30.20 4.96
N SER A 714 -21.47 -31.04 5.60
CA SER A 714 -21.39 -31.12 7.06
C SER A 714 -21.01 -29.76 7.65
N LYS A 715 -21.21 -29.59 8.96
CA LYS A 715 -20.86 -28.35 9.67
C LYS A 715 -19.39 -27.97 9.42
N ALA A 716 -18.47 -28.93 9.62
CA ALA A 716 -17.04 -28.72 9.41
C ALA A 716 -16.66 -28.42 7.94
N GLU A 717 -17.26 -29.10 6.95
CA GLU A 717 -16.99 -28.80 5.53
C GLU A 717 -17.50 -27.39 5.14
N ARG A 718 -18.59 -26.93 5.74
CA ARG A 718 -19.16 -25.59 5.51
C ARG A 718 -18.35 -24.50 6.18
N GLU A 719 -17.88 -24.75 7.40
CA GLU A 719 -16.96 -23.86 8.13
C GLU A 719 -15.62 -23.76 7.38
N PHE A 720 -15.01 -24.89 7.03
CA PHE A 720 -13.78 -24.91 6.22
C PHE A 720 -13.95 -24.25 4.86
N LYS A 721 -15.08 -24.45 4.17
CA LYS A 721 -15.39 -23.73 2.93
C LYS A 721 -15.49 -22.23 3.17
N SER A 722 -16.14 -21.77 4.24
CA SER A 722 -16.23 -20.35 4.59
C SER A 722 -14.84 -19.75 4.81
N THR A 723 -13.98 -20.43 5.59
CA THR A 723 -12.58 -20.05 5.79
C THR A 723 -11.81 -19.95 4.47
N LEU A 724 -11.97 -20.92 3.57
CA LEU A 724 -11.28 -20.96 2.27
C LEU A 724 -11.81 -19.88 1.31
N ASP A 725 -13.12 -19.63 1.28
CA ASP A 725 -13.76 -18.57 0.50
C ASP A 725 -13.34 -17.16 0.99
N HIS A 726 -13.08 -17.00 2.30
CA HIS A 726 -12.54 -15.80 2.93
C HIS A 726 -11.06 -15.59 2.59
N PHE A 727 -10.20 -16.59 2.80
CA PHE A 727 -8.78 -16.53 2.39
C PHE A 727 -8.63 -16.17 0.91
N THR A 728 -9.46 -16.76 0.05
CA THR A 728 -9.40 -16.54 -1.41
C THR A 728 -9.82 -15.13 -1.82
N GLY A 729 -10.72 -14.48 -1.07
CA GLY A 729 -11.31 -13.18 -1.45
C GLY A 729 -10.88 -11.98 -0.58
N VAL A 730 -9.95 -12.16 0.36
CA VAL A 730 -9.44 -11.06 1.19
C VAL A 730 -7.91 -11.15 1.33
N GLU A 731 -7.38 -12.23 1.91
CA GLU A 731 -5.94 -12.41 2.14
C GLU A 731 -5.14 -12.58 0.83
N LEU A 732 -5.66 -13.34 -0.14
CA LEU A 732 -4.98 -13.60 -1.41
C LEU A 732 -4.84 -12.31 -2.25
N ASP A 733 -5.86 -11.47 -2.25
CA ASP A 733 -5.83 -10.19 -2.96
C ASP A 733 -5.01 -9.12 -2.23
N ALA A 734 -5.00 -9.12 -0.89
CA ALA A 734 -4.03 -8.35 -0.10
C ALA A 734 -2.57 -8.75 -0.42
N LEU A 735 -2.28 -10.06 -0.52
CA LEU A 735 -0.96 -10.56 -0.94
C LEU A 735 -0.57 -10.09 -2.36
N ARG A 736 -1.51 -10.09 -3.31
CA ARG A 736 -1.29 -9.57 -4.67
C ARG A 736 -0.92 -8.08 -4.65
N ILE A 737 -1.72 -7.26 -3.97
CA ILE A 737 -1.50 -5.80 -3.86
C ILE A 737 -0.15 -5.49 -3.20
N SER A 738 0.22 -6.25 -2.17
CA SER A 738 1.52 -6.14 -1.50
C SER A 738 2.68 -6.53 -2.44
N MET A 739 2.57 -7.66 -3.16
CA MET A 739 3.57 -8.12 -4.13
C MET A 739 3.78 -7.10 -5.27
N ASP A 740 2.72 -6.57 -5.87
CA ASP A 740 2.80 -5.56 -6.93
C ASP A 740 3.47 -4.28 -6.44
N THR A 741 3.10 -3.84 -5.23
CA THR A 741 3.69 -2.67 -4.57
C THR A 741 5.19 -2.85 -4.29
N VAL A 742 5.61 -3.97 -3.71
CA VAL A 742 7.03 -4.29 -3.48
C VAL A 742 7.79 -4.35 -4.81
N THR A 743 7.16 -4.89 -5.85
CA THR A 743 7.74 -4.95 -7.20
C THR A 743 7.92 -3.54 -7.79
N ALA A 744 6.95 -2.64 -7.64
CA ALA A 744 7.07 -1.23 -8.05
C ALA A 744 8.19 -0.51 -7.29
N ARG A 745 8.30 -0.68 -5.97
CA ARG A 745 9.39 -0.13 -5.13
C ARG A 745 10.77 -0.63 -5.61
N LEU A 746 10.89 -1.92 -5.93
CA LEU A 746 12.14 -2.52 -6.43
C LEU A 746 12.55 -1.95 -7.80
N ARG A 747 11.59 -1.77 -8.73
CA ARG A 747 11.84 -1.16 -10.04
C ARG A 747 12.31 0.30 -9.90
N ARG A 748 11.65 1.09 -9.03
CA ARG A 748 12.05 2.48 -8.72
C ARG A 748 13.47 2.57 -8.19
N PHE A 749 13.84 1.75 -7.20
CA PHE A 749 15.19 1.73 -6.66
C PHE A 749 16.24 1.44 -7.74
N LYS A 750 15.97 0.45 -8.60
CA LYS A 750 16.82 0.07 -9.74
C LYS A 750 16.96 1.20 -10.77
N ASN A 751 15.90 1.97 -11.03
CA ASN A 751 15.92 3.06 -12.02
C ASN A 751 16.50 4.37 -11.46
N SER A 752 16.30 4.68 -10.17
CA SER A 752 17.01 5.75 -9.45
C SER A 752 18.53 5.53 -9.47
N SER A 753 18.97 4.31 -9.16
CA SER A 753 20.39 3.92 -9.22
C SER A 753 21.02 4.15 -10.61
N LYS A 754 20.29 3.85 -11.70
CA LYS A 754 20.76 4.13 -13.07
C LYS A 754 20.90 5.63 -13.36
N ASN A 755 19.92 6.45 -12.97
CA ASN A 755 19.96 7.89 -13.26
C ASN A 755 21.08 8.60 -12.49
N ASN A 756 21.34 8.21 -11.23
CA ASN A 756 22.48 8.73 -10.49
C ASN A 756 23.82 8.41 -11.17
N ASN A 757 24.01 7.19 -11.71
CA ASN A 757 25.22 6.84 -12.46
C ASN A 757 25.44 7.71 -13.71
N ASN A 758 24.38 8.24 -14.33
CA ASN A 758 24.50 9.15 -15.47
C ASN A 758 24.88 10.58 -15.03
N GLY A 759 24.28 11.12 -13.96
CA GLY A 759 24.60 12.46 -13.45
C GLY A 759 25.99 12.57 -12.82
N VAL A 760 26.45 11.50 -12.16
CA VAL A 760 27.75 11.41 -11.49
C VAL A 760 28.95 11.66 -12.43
N ASN A 761 28.80 11.38 -13.74
CA ASN A 761 29.87 11.56 -14.72
C ASN A 761 30.24 13.03 -15.02
N GLN A 762 29.41 14.01 -14.66
CA GLN A 762 29.76 15.43 -14.85
C GLN A 762 30.33 16.09 -13.59
N GLN A 763 29.89 15.72 -12.38
CA GLN A 763 30.37 16.33 -11.13
C GLN A 763 31.64 15.68 -10.54
N GLN A 764 31.99 14.43 -10.89
CA GLN A 764 33.18 13.76 -10.33
C GLN A 764 34.56 14.30 -10.80
N LYS A 765 34.60 15.41 -11.54
CA LYS A 765 35.85 15.93 -12.14
C LYS A 765 36.60 17.00 -11.31
N MET A 766 36.08 17.45 -10.16
CA MET A 766 36.76 18.48 -9.33
C MET A 766 37.10 18.11 -7.89
N TYR A 767 36.41 17.18 -7.22
CA TYR A 767 36.73 16.78 -5.83
C TYR A 767 36.88 15.26 -5.63
N ARG A 768 37.65 14.60 -6.50
CA ARG A 768 37.99 13.18 -6.36
C ARG A 768 39.30 12.95 -5.59
N ARG A 769 39.42 13.54 -4.38
CA ARG A 769 40.51 13.20 -3.45
C ARG A 769 40.25 11.80 -2.90
N SER A 770 40.76 10.79 -3.60
CA SER A 770 40.45 9.38 -3.32
C SER A 770 40.98 8.98 -1.94
N THR A 771 40.08 8.87 -0.97
CA THR A 771 40.30 8.09 0.27
C THR A 771 40.32 6.62 -0.10
N TYR A 772 41.48 6.17 -0.57
CA TYR A 772 41.78 4.78 -0.84
C TYR A 772 41.76 4.02 0.49
N VAL A 773 40.62 3.41 0.83
CA VAL A 773 40.47 2.61 2.07
C VAL A 773 41.56 1.55 2.04
N GLN A 774 42.45 1.58 3.03
CA GLN A 774 43.65 0.75 2.98
C GLN A 774 43.26 -0.74 3.01
N GLY A 775 43.93 -1.55 2.18
CA GLY A 775 43.69 -2.99 2.13
C GLY A 775 43.86 -3.68 3.49
N SER A 776 44.67 -3.11 4.38
CA SER A 776 44.78 -3.48 5.79
C SER A 776 43.43 -3.44 6.51
N GLN A 777 42.71 -2.31 6.48
CA GLN A 777 41.40 -2.15 7.12
C GLN A 777 40.36 -3.13 6.55
N ILE A 778 40.35 -3.34 5.24
CA ILE A 778 39.45 -4.32 4.59
C ILE A 778 39.81 -5.76 4.98
N SER A 779 41.10 -6.10 5.10
CA SER A 779 41.55 -7.42 5.57
C SER A 779 41.23 -7.66 7.06
N GLN A 780 41.33 -6.62 7.89
CA GLN A 780 40.99 -6.65 9.31
C GLN A 780 39.47 -6.79 9.52
N LEU A 781 38.67 -6.12 8.69
CA LEU A 781 37.21 -6.30 8.65
C LEU A 781 36.84 -7.73 8.24
N LYS A 782 37.47 -8.29 7.18
CA LYS A 782 37.27 -9.68 6.76
C LYS A 782 37.63 -10.69 7.86
N SER A 783 38.80 -10.56 8.48
CA SER A 783 39.21 -11.44 9.58
C SER A 783 38.27 -11.33 10.80
N SER A 784 37.71 -10.14 11.06
CA SER A 784 36.71 -9.94 12.12
C SER A 784 35.36 -10.58 11.77
N LEU A 785 34.95 -10.53 10.49
CA LEU A 785 33.75 -11.18 9.98
C LEU A 785 33.87 -12.72 10.01
N GLU A 786 35.04 -13.27 9.67
CA GLU A 786 35.33 -14.71 9.79
C GLU A 786 35.26 -15.18 11.26
N LYS A 787 35.85 -14.40 12.18
CA LYS A 787 35.75 -14.67 13.63
C LYS A 787 34.30 -14.64 14.12
N LEU A 788 33.52 -13.63 13.72
CA LEU A 788 32.08 -13.55 14.04
C LEU A 788 31.30 -14.72 13.45
N SER A 789 31.59 -15.13 12.20
CA SER A 789 30.96 -16.28 11.56
C SER A 789 31.25 -17.58 12.32
N LEU A 790 32.49 -17.79 12.76
CA LEU A 790 32.89 -18.97 13.52
C LEU A 790 32.24 -19.00 14.92
N LEU A 791 32.22 -17.86 15.61
CA LEU A 791 31.57 -17.70 16.92
C LEU A 791 30.05 -17.91 16.83
N ASN A 792 29.40 -17.40 15.77
CA ASN A 792 27.98 -17.62 15.53
C ASN A 792 27.67 -19.09 15.19
N ALA A 793 28.54 -19.77 14.44
CA ALA A 793 28.43 -21.22 14.19
C ALA A 793 28.61 -22.05 15.47
N GLU A 794 29.45 -21.60 16.41
CA GLU A 794 29.60 -22.23 17.73
C GLU A 794 28.36 -21.99 18.61
N ASN A 795 27.84 -20.76 18.66
CA ASN A 795 26.60 -20.44 19.38
C ASN A 795 25.40 -21.21 18.81
N THR A 796 25.32 -21.38 17.49
CA THR A 796 24.29 -22.23 16.85
C THR A 796 24.36 -23.69 17.33
N LYS A 797 25.57 -24.23 17.59
CA LYS A 797 25.72 -25.57 18.18
C LYS A 797 25.27 -25.60 19.66
N LYS A 798 25.59 -24.55 20.43
CA LYS A 798 25.15 -24.41 21.83
C LYS A 798 23.61 -24.32 21.94
N VAL A 799 22.96 -23.52 21.09
CA VAL A 799 21.49 -23.43 21.03
C VAL A 799 20.87 -24.80 20.70
N LYS A 800 21.39 -25.52 19.70
CA LYS A 800 20.90 -26.87 19.37
C LYS A 800 21.09 -27.89 20.49
N LEU A 801 22.18 -27.79 21.27
CA LEU A 801 22.36 -28.59 22.48
C LEU A 801 21.30 -28.25 23.54
N VAL A 802 21.05 -26.96 23.81
CA VAL A 802 20.02 -26.50 24.75
C VAL A 802 18.62 -26.96 24.31
N GLU A 803 18.25 -26.80 23.05
CA GLU A 803 17.00 -27.34 22.50
C GLU A 803 16.87 -28.85 22.70
N SER A 804 17.95 -29.61 22.44
CA SER A 804 17.92 -31.07 22.61
C SER A 804 17.78 -31.47 24.08
N ALA A 805 18.37 -30.71 25.00
CA ALA A 805 18.24 -30.92 26.44
C ALA A 805 16.81 -30.59 26.93
N ILE A 806 16.21 -29.49 26.44
CA ILE A 806 14.82 -29.12 26.71
C ILE A 806 13.87 -30.23 26.22
N LYS A 807 13.97 -30.62 24.94
CA LYS A 807 13.16 -31.70 24.34
C LYS A 807 13.35 -33.06 25.04
N SER A 808 14.51 -33.31 25.65
CA SER A 808 14.74 -34.50 26.48
C SER A 808 14.09 -34.43 27.87
N LYS A 809 14.01 -33.23 28.47
CA LYS A 809 13.26 -33.01 29.71
C LYS A 809 11.76 -33.09 29.49
N GLU A 810 11.25 -32.48 28.42
CA GLU A 810 9.82 -32.52 28.05
C GLU A 810 9.34 -33.96 27.83
N ARG A 811 10.17 -34.81 27.18
CA ARG A 811 9.87 -36.24 27.01
C ARG A 811 9.96 -37.09 28.27
N ASN A 812 10.68 -36.62 29.30
CA ASN A 812 10.84 -37.30 30.59
C ASN A 812 9.95 -36.66 31.68
N GLY A 813 8.99 -35.82 31.30
CA GLY A 813 8.06 -35.11 32.18
C GLY A 813 6.60 -35.58 32.10
N TYR A 814 6.37 -36.76 31.51
CA TYR A 814 5.09 -37.45 31.37
C TYR A 814 5.18 -38.87 31.95
#